data_AF-A0A1Y5HK25-F1
#
_entry.id   AF-A0A1Y5HK25-F1
#
_cell.length_a   1.000
_cell.length_b   1.000
_cell.length_c   1.000
_cell.angle_alpha   90.00
_cell.angle_beta   90.00
_cell.angle_gamma   90.00
#
_symmetry.space_group_name_H-M   'P 1'
#
loop_
_entity.id
_entity.type
_entity.pdbx_description
1 polymer ?
#
loop_
_entity_poly.entity_id
_entity_poly.type
_entity_poly.pdbx_seq_one_letter_code
_entity_poly.pdbx_strand_id
1 'polypeptide(L)'
;MNARYLPALICSVILSSTLTSTLTAAKTTNIVTDTQVSQLTKNPWMREKLPANTLLYARIPSIWSSISYKDDSFKYALGNSSFTQTINSIQEASGQWVAEADAQIKPFLALLAGQLNGPIEIAAVANGPMPQLMITASLDYSDTDQLQSLIDSLLKAKLVKSEIEKMQGGTGLLMTDLGPTPYRWDGKNKRLNILVALGGANLNALDSAFNALTENTNSPMLANEQQMDSSKQGLYIWFNNQAAFPLYQGMTPKPMLQQMQLFGVPDMKSLALSWGVRDNKGRIKLQLEAANSGLIRKMLPVNNNDLSILTAGEPNLATLLALPSAEQYSSIEQMLMQMAGDTSSYQQLKVAIVEKLGFSIEDILGAIGPELIAVSDQSGEYLAMRIRNSDSFTAILDKLSLMPGVQKQQHTINDQITTYLKLPSIFDDKNTDQMQELPYFVTDILTKVSTHLYWQIEGEYLIMADLPQVLLDRQMLLSQQPLEQWLSNTQHQDLRHSTLAISGSIDHAPRRLYYTYLNAIQALADITGAKIDPFSLPSAQQLSLSKQGTLGLQIDSSEQTMAIEFTFESTPADILLSGQGMASMAGVGILAAVALPAYRDYVLRAKTTQALYAASELKQQIADFYFKEARYPNGQEIEQIDLAAYFSDDYSIELQGDSGVILVLFPAADITRVQTIRLTPNASEQQINWDCSSDLPLSARPQMCRRDLN
;
A
#
# COMPACT_ATOMS: atom_id res chain seq x y z
N MET A 1 40.08 26.89 -6.62
CA MET A 1 39.42 26.07 -7.66
C MET A 1 40.52 25.26 -8.36
N ASN A 2 40.67 23.98 -7.99
CA ASN A 2 41.80 23.15 -8.39
C ASN A 2 41.43 22.12 -9.46
N ALA A 3 42.30 22.04 -10.46
CA ALA A 3 42.27 21.13 -11.60
C ALA A 3 42.44 19.66 -11.17
N ARG A 4 41.35 18.88 -11.17
CA ARG A 4 41.38 17.42 -10.99
C ARG A 4 40.59 16.59 -12.01
N TYR A 5 40.06 17.19 -13.09
CA TYR A 5 39.22 16.48 -14.07
C TYR A 5 39.77 16.46 -15.50
N LEU A 6 41.10 16.49 -15.68
CA LEU A 6 41.73 16.41 -17.01
C LEU A 6 42.21 15.02 -17.50
N PRO A 7 42.30 13.91 -16.71
CA PRO A 7 42.74 12.63 -17.27
C PRO A 7 41.63 11.75 -17.87
N ALA A 8 40.35 12.00 -17.57
CA ALA A 8 39.25 11.11 -17.99
C ALA A 8 38.83 11.24 -19.46
N LEU A 9 39.20 12.35 -20.13
CA LEU A 9 38.79 12.65 -21.51
C LEU A 9 39.77 12.14 -22.58
N ILE A 10 40.95 11.63 -22.20
CA ILE A 10 42.00 11.21 -23.16
C ILE A 10 41.97 9.69 -23.44
N CYS A 11 41.38 8.86 -22.58
CA CYS A 11 41.27 7.41 -22.83
C CYS A 11 40.21 7.02 -23.87
N SER A 12 39.21 7.87 -24.13
CA SER A 12 38.12 7.57 -25.07
C SER A 12 38.49 7.72 -26.55
N VAL A 13 39.65 8.30 -26.88
CA VAL A 13 40.07 8.54 -28.27
C VAL A 13 41.11 7.51 -28.78
N ILE A 14 41.76 6.74 -27.90
CA ILE A 14 42.88 5.85 -28.28
C ILE A 14 42.43 4.38 -28.54
N LEU A 15 41.22 4.00 -28.12
CA LEU A 15 40.72 2.61 -28.31
C LEU A 15 39.99 2.38 -29.65
N SER A 16 39.89 3.37 -30.54
CA SER A 16 39.13 3.28 -31.80
C SER A 16 39.95 2.88 -33.03
N SER A 17 41.24 2.54 -32.90
CA SER A 17 42.06 2.12 -34.04
C SER A 17 42.98 0.94 -33.71
N THR A 18 42.40 -0.27 -33.75
CA THR A 18 42.94 -1.51 -34.36
C THR A 18 42.36 -2.74 -33.67
N LEU A 19 41.26 -3.28 -34.18
CA LEU A 19 40.86 -4.68 -33.98
C LEU A 19 40.02 -5.08 -35.20
N THR A 20 40.73 -5.51 -36.25
CA THR A 20 40.13 -6.27 -37.34
C THR A 20 39.56 -7.56 -36.78
N SER A 21 38.23 -7.66 -36.83
CA SER A 21 37.43 -8.77 -36.34
C SER A 21 37.66 -10.05 -37.16
N THR A 22 38.19 -11.10 -36.54
CA THR A 22 37.83 -12.46 -36.91
C THR A 22 36.56 -12.83 -36.15
N LEU A 23 35.41 -12.54 -36.75
CA LEU A 23 34.11 -13.02 -36.28
C LEU A 23 34.03 -14.53 -36.54
N THR A 24 34.62 -15.32 -35.65
CA THR A 24 34.14 -16.68 -35.44
C THR A 24 32.82 -16.55 -34.70
N ALA A 25 31.72 -16.97 -35.33
CA ALA A 25 30.44 -17.09 -34.67
C ALA A 25 30.60 -18.05 -33.49
N ALA A 26 30.65 -17.49 -32.27
CA ALA A 26 30.69 -18.30 -31.06
C ALA A 26 29.42 -19.15 -31.02
N LYS A 27 29.60 -20.48 -31.00
CA LYS A 27 28.51 -21.43 -30.74
C LYS A 27 27.84 -21.03 -29.42
N THR A 28 26.58 -20.62 -29.49
CA THR A 28 25.70 -20.50 -28.34
C THR A 28 25.24 -21.89 -27.93
N THR A 29 25.47 -22.27 -26.66
CA THR A 29 24.59 -23.15 -25.86
C THR A 29 25.28 -23.58 -24.56
N ASN A 30 25.54 -22.64 -23.65
CA ASN A 30 25.55 -23.00 -22.23
C ASN A 30 24.32 -22.35 -21.61
N ILE A 31 23.17 -23.00 -21.81
CA ILE A 31 22.03 -22.84 -20.91
C ILE A 31 22.52 -23.37 -19.57
N VAL A 32 22.46 -22.57 -18.51
CA VAL A 32 22.85 -23.01 -17.17
C VAL A 32 21.86 -24.12 -16.77
N THR A 33 22.28 -25.38 -16.91
CA THR A 33 21.44 -26.56 -16.70
C THR A 33 21.57 -27.13 -15.30
N ASP A 34 22.57 -26.67 -14.53
CA ASP A 34 22.81 -27.10 -13.17
C ASP A 34 22.79 -25.86 -12.26
N THR A 35 21.66 -25.66 -11.59
CA THR A 35 21.47 -24.58 -10.62
C THR A 35 21.44 -25.22 -9.24
N GLN A 36 22.63 -25.47 -8.68
CA GLN A 36 22.73 -25.72 -7.24
C GLN A 36 22.28 -24.47 -6.49
N VAL A 37 21.00 -24.45 -6.13
CA VAL A 37 20.39 -23.38 -5.35
C VAL A 37 21.02 -23.39 -3.96
N SER A 38 21.72 -22.31 -3.63
CA SER A 38 22.24 -22.08 -2.29
C SER A 38 21.54 -20.88 -1.64
N GLN A 39 21.08 -21.08 -0.41
CA GLN A 39 20.36 -20.07 0.35
C GLN A 39 21.36 -19.23 1.16
N LEU A 40 21.28 -17.91 1.05
CA LEU A 40 22.17 -16.98 1.77
C LEU A 40 21.76 -16.78 3.24
N THR A 41 20.47 -16.95 3.53
CA THR A 41 19.87 -16.67 4.82
C THR A 41 19.26 -17.93 5.42
N LYS A 42 19.37 -18.11 6.75
CA LYS A 42 18.69 -19.21 7.45
C LYS A 42 17.18 -19.03 7.44
N ASN A 43 16.47 -20.14 7.55
CA ASN A 43 15.02 -20.15 7.72
C ASN A 43 14.58 -19.59 9.08
N PRO A 44 13.40 -18.94 9.15
CA PRO A 44 12.74 -18.61 10.41
C PRO A 44 12.48 -19.88 11.24
N TRP A 45 12.61 -19.76 12.56
CA TRP A 45 12.56 -20.87 13.52
C TRP A 45 11.34 -20.83 14.44
N MET A 46 10.89 -19.63 14.84
CA MET A 46 9.82 -19.46 15.80
C MET A 46 8.43 -19.70 15.19
N ARG A 47 8.23 -19.40 13.89
CA ARG A 47 6.92 -19.52 13.21
C ARG A 47 6.20 -20.86 13.42
N GLU A 48 6.93 -21.95 13.43
CA GLU A 48 6.37 -23.31 13.56
C GLU A 48 6.15 -23.73 15.02
N LYS A 49 6.48 -22.88 15.98
CA LYS A 49 6.46 -23.19 17.41
C LYS A 49 5.62 -22.23 18.24
N LEU A 50 4.83 -21.38 17.57
CA LEU A 50 4.04 -20.37 18.24
C LEU A 50 2.93 -21.00 19.08
N PRO A 51 2.78 -20.60 20.35
CA PRO A 51 1.68 -21.05 21.19
C PRO A 51 0.30 -20.64 20.65
N ALA A 52 -0.76 -21.34 21.06
CA ALA A 52 -2.14 -21.04 20.61
C ALA A 52 -2.65 -19.65 21.06
N ASN A 53 -2.13 -19.14 22.18
CA ASN A 53 -2.42 -17.81 22.74
C ASN A 53 -1.51 -16.71 22.16
N THR A 54 -0.96 -16.90 20.97
CA THR A 54 -0.17 -15.87 20.27
C THR A 54 -1.11 -14.78 19.72
N LEU A 55 -0.80 -13.54 20.10
CA LEU A 55 -1.53 -12.33 19.71
C LEU A 55 -0.96 -11.65 18.48
N LEU A 56 0.36 -11.72 18.30
CA LEU A 56 1.06 -11.11 17.18
C LEU A 56 2.28 -11.97 16.82
N TYR A 57 2.57 -12.07 15.53
CA TYR A 57 3.83 -12.56 15.00
C TYR A 57 4.35 -11.61 13.94
N ALA A 58 5.64 -11.30 13.98
CA ALA A 58 6.32 -10.54 12.94
C ALA A 58 7.64 -11.20 12.58
N ARG A 59 7.89 -11.36 11.28
CA ARG A 59 9.14 -11.79 10.70
C ARG A 59 9.70 -10.66 9.87
N ILE A 60 10.81 -10.09 10.34
CA ILE A 60 11.53 -9.02 9.65
C ILE A 60 12.70 -9.68 8.90
N PRO A 61 12.73 -9.61 7.55
CA PRO A 61 13.77 -10.24 6.78
C PRO A 61 15.12 -9.57 7.05
N SER A 62 16.20 -10.36 7.00
CA SER A 62 17.55 -9.80 6.88
C SER A 62 17.66 -9.03 5.57
N ILE A 63 18.50 -7.99 5.52
CA ILE A 63 18.73 -7.21 4.29
C ILE A 63 19.21 -8.11 3.14
N TRP A 64 19.93 -9.20 3.47
CA TRP A 64 20.43 -10.20 2.55
C TRP A 64 19.32 -11.12 1.99
N SER A 65 18.17 -11.20 2.65
CA SER A 65 17.02 -11.99 2.17
C SER A 65 16.49 -11.46 0.84
N SER A 66 16.66 -10.16 0.57
CA SER A 66 16.22 -9.52 -0.68
C SER A 66 16.93 -10.08 -1.92
N ILE A 67 18.17 -10.54 -1.76
CA ILE A 67 19.05 -11.10 -2.80
C ILE A 67 19.37 -12.59 -2.56
N SER A 68 18.72 -13.21 -1.58
CA SER A 68 18.75 -14.67 -1.36
C SER A 68 17.80 -15.36 -2.31
N TYR A 69 17.97 -16.68 -2.46
CA TYR A 69 17.03 -17.50 -3.20
C TYR A 69 15.59 -17.29 -2.69
N LYS A 70 14.71 -16.97 -3.63
CA LYS A 70 13.26 -16.99 -3.47
C LYS A 70 12.69 -17.74 -4.66
N ASP A 71 11.55 -18.40 -4.47
CA ASP A 71 10.86 -19.11 -5.55
C ASP A 71 10.08 -18.11 -6.44
N ASP A 72 10.76 -17.07 -6.93
CA ASP A 72 10.24 -16.08 -7.87
C ASP A 72 10.84 -16.30 -9.28
N SER A 73 10.49 -15.39 -10.20
CA SER A 73 10.99 -15.37 -11.58
C SER A 73 12.53 -15.31 -11.70
N PHE A 74 13.26 -14.92 -10.66
CA PHE A 74 14.73 -14.81 -10.61
C PHE A 74 15.38 -15.95 -9.82
N LYS A 75 14.64 -16.97 -9.41
CA LYS A 75 15.15 -18.07 -8.58
C LYS A 75 16.44 -18.72 -9.09
N TYR A 76 16.59 -18.87 -10.41
CA TYR A 76 17.80 -19.41 -11.03
C TYR A 76 18.97 -18.42 -11.08
N ALA A 77 18.67 -17.12 -11.11
CA ALA A 77 19.67 -16.07 -11.00
C ALA A 77 20.21 -15.97 -9.57
N LEU A 78 19.31 -15.89 -8.59
CA LEU A 78 19.63 -15.74 -7.17
C LEU A 78 20.21 -17.03 -6.56
N GLY A 79 19.80 -18.19 -7.07
CA GLY A 79 20.32 -19.49 -6.67
C GLY A 79 21.60 -19.93 -7.39
N ASN A 80 22.14 -19.14 -8.32
CA ASN A 80 23.37 -19.52 -9.05
C ASN A 80 24.59 -19.47 -8.12
N SER A 81 25.48 -20.48 -8.16
CA SER A 81 26.64 -20.55 -7.27
C SER A 81 27.60 -19.35 -7.40
N SER A 82 27.84 -18.85 -8.61
CA SER A 82 28.67 -17.65 -8.84
C SER A 82 28.02 -16.41 -8.25
N PHE A 83 26.69 -16.32 -8.36
CA PHE A 83 25.91 -15.24 -7.76
C PHE A 83 26.02 -15.29 -6.23
N THR A 84 25.74 -16.44 -5.62
CA THR A 84 25.83 -16.63 -4.15
C THR A 84 27.25 -16.33 -3.65
N GLN A 85 28.30 -16.80 -4.34
CA GLN A 85 29.70 -16.49 -4.00
C GLN A 85 30.00 -15.00 -4.06
N THR A 86 29.48 -14.30 -5.09
CA THR A 86 29.62 -12.85 -5.23
C THR A 86 28.96 -12.13 -4.05
N ILE A 87 27.75 -12.52 -3.67
CA ILE A 87 27.05 -11.91 -2.53
C ILE A 87 27.76 -12.21 -1.20
N ASN A 88 28.23 -13.44 -0.98
CA ASN A 88 29.00 -13.78 0.21
C ASN A 88 30.27 -12.92 0.32
N SER A 89 30.99 -12.69 -0.79
CA SER A 89 32.15 -11.80 -0.79
C SER A 89 31.79 -10.36 -0.42
N ILE A 90 30.64 -9.85 -0.89
CA ILE A 90 30.13 -8.52 -0.51
C ILE A 90 29.75 -8.50 0.98
N GLN A 91 29.09 -9.54 1.49
CA GLN A 91 28.72 -9.64 2.89
C GLN A 91 29.96 -9.67 3.79
N GLU A 92 30.98 -10.45 3.45
CA GLU A 92 32.27 -10.48 4.16
C GLU A 92 32.97 -9.11 4.13
N ALA A 93 33.00 -8.46 2.96
CA ALA A 93 33.61 -7.13 2.79
C ALA A 93 32.82 -6.02 3.52
N SER A 94 31.50 -6.18 3.68
CA SER A 94 30.64 -5.19 4.35
C SER A 94 31.10 -4.90 5.78
N GLY A 95 31.75 -5.86 6.46
CA GLY A 95 32.34 -5.65 7.77
C GLY A 95 33.40 -4.54 7.81
N GLN A 96 34.17 -4.35 6.73
CA GLN A 96 35.16 -3.28 6.61
C GLN A 96 34.48 -1.92 6.42
N TRP A 97 33.46 -1.85 5.55
CA TRP A 97 32.68 -0.64 5.34
C TRP A 97 31.95 -0.18 6.62
N VAL A 98 31.35 -1.12 7.35
CA VAL A 98 30.75 -0.86 8.66
C VAL A 98 31.79 -0.32 9.67
N ALA A 99 33.05 -0.76 9.57
CA ALA A 99 34.10 -0.31 10.49
C ALA A 99 34.38 1.20 10.37
N GLU A 100 34.11 1.80 9.20
CA GLU A 100 34.29 3.22 8.92
C GLU A 100 33.07 4.08 9.25
N ALA A 101 31.92 3.46 9.58
CA ALA A 101 30.69 4.19 9.89
C ALA A 101 30.79 4.98 11.20
N ASP A 102 30.00 6.06 11.30
CA ASP A 102 29.93 6.90 12.50
C ASP A 102 29.58 6.07 13.74
N ALA A 103 30.20 6.41 14.89
CA ALA A 103 30.07 5.66 16.13
C ALA A 103 28.61 5.47 16.61
N GLN A 104 27.69 6.36 16.21
CA GLN A 104 26.27 6.27 16.54
C GLN A 104 25.52 5.20 15.72
N ILE A 105 25.82 5.04 14.43
CA ILE A 105 25.09 4.13 13.52
C ILE A 105 25.84 2.82 13.27
N LYS A 106 27.16 2.81 13.46
CA LYS A 106 28.05 1.66 13.28
C LYS A 106 27.55 0.38 13.96
N PRO A 107 27.03 0.38 15.20
CA PRO A 107 26.54 -0.84 15.84
C PRO A 107 25.35 -1.46 15.13
N PHE A 108 24.44 -0.61 14.65
CA PHE A 108 23.25 -1.02 13.92
C PHE A 108 23.61 -1.54 12.53
N LEU A 109 24.50 -0.84 11.83
CA LEU A 109 25.03 -1.30 10.54
C LEU A 109 25.81 -2.61 10.67
N ALA A 110 26.57 -2.80 11.75
CA ALA A 110 27.26 -4.06 12.04
C ALA A 110 26.29 -5.22 12.22
N LEU A 111 25.20 -5.00 12.96
CA LEU A 111 24.17 -6.00 13.15
C LEU A 111 23.48 -6.34 11.82
N LEU A 112 22.99 -5.34 11.09
CA LEU A 112 22.20 -5.55 9.88
C LEU A 112 23.02 -6.10 8.70
N ALA A 113 24.19 -5.51 8.43
CA ALA A 113 25.01 -5.88 7.27
C ALA A 113 25.94 -7.05 7.58
N GLY A 114 26.55 -7.09 8.76
CA GLY A 114 27.58 -8.09 9.07
C GLY A 114 27.07 -9.38 9.69
N GLN A 115 26.09 -9.30 10.59
CA GLN A 115 25.88 -10.37 11.58
C GLN A 115 24.52 -11.07 11.47
N LEU A 116 23.51 -10.43 10.90
CA LEU A 116 22.17 -11.00 10.79
C LEU A 116 22.07 -12.00 9.62
N ASN A 117 22.25 -13.29 9.91
CA ASN A 117 22.24 -14.39 8.92
C ASN A 117 20.87 -15.09 8.77
N GLY A 118 19.80 -14.49 9.26
CA GLY A 118 18.41 -14.96 9.14
C GLY A 118 17.43 -13.87 9.56
N PRO A 119 16.11 -14.11 9.51
CA PRO A 119 15.15 -13.10 9.91
C PRO A 119 15.16 -12.86 11.43
N ILE A 120 14.74 -11.66 11.83
CA ILE A 120 14.34 -11.36 13.21
C ILE A 120 12.87 -11.78 13.34
N GLU A 121 12.56 -12.60 14.33
CA GLU A 121 11.20 -13.03 14.62
C GLU A 121 10.75 -12.48 15.97
N ILE A 122 9.55 -11.93 16.01
CA ILE A 122 8.92 -11.32 17.19
C ILE A 122 7.56 -11.98 17.37
N ALA A 123 7.24 -12.43 18.58
CA ALA A 123 5.92 -12.94 18.94
C ALA A 123 5.41 -12.27 20.21
N ALA A 124 4.17 -11.79 20.19
CA ALA A 124 3.47 -11.37 21.40
C ALA A 124 2.57 -12.52 21.86
N VAL A 125 2.76 -13.00 23.09
CA VAL A 125 2.02 -14.13 23.65
C VAL A 125 1.27 -13.66 24.90
N ALA A 126 -0.02 -14.00 24.99
CA ALA A 126 -0.83 -13.67 26.16
C ALA A 126 -0.44 -14.55 27.35
N ASN A 127 0.31 -14.02 28.31
CA ASN A 127 0.78 -14.76 29.48
C ASN A 127 0.48 -13.98 30.77
N GLY A 128 -0.77 -14.08 31.25
CA GLY A 128 -1.27 -13.28 32.38
C GLY A 128 -1.97 -11.98 31.93
N PRO A 129 -2.04 -10.94 32.79
CA PRO A 129 -2.80 -9.72 32.51
C PRO A 129 -2.17 -8.84 31.43
N MET A 130 -0.86 -8.97 31.19
CA MET A 130 -0.13 -8.24 30.14
C MET A 130 0.60 -9.23 29.23
N PRO A 131 0.61 -9.01 27.91
CA PRO A 131 1.32 -9.87 26.98
C PRO A 131 2.84 -9.76 27.15
N GLN A 132 3.54 -10.84 26.84
CA GLN A 132 5.00 -10.89 26.79
C GLN A 132 5.46 -10.92 25.33
N LEU A 133 6.54 -10.22 25.03
CA LEU A 133 7.16 -10.20 23.71
C LEU A 133 8.39 -11.11 23.71
N MET A 134 8.39 -12.11 22.84
CA MET A 134 9.52 -12.99 22.57
C MET A 134 10.19 -12.52 21.29
N ILE A 135 11.49 -12.24 21.33
CA ILE A 135 12.27 -11.83 20.17
C ILE A 135 13.39 -12.85 19.98
N THR A 136 13.58 -13.32 18.75
CA THR A 136 14.71 -14.18 18.39
C THR A 136 15.35 -13.74 17.08
N ALA A 137 16.67 -13.86 17.01
CA ALA A 137 17.43 -13.58 15.80
C ALA A 137 18.55 -14.61 15.66
N SER A 138 18.81 -15.05 14.43
CA SER A 138 20.01 -15.82 14.12
C SER A 138 21.15 -14.86 13.76
N LEU A 139 22.26 -14.98 14.47
CA LEU A 139 23.41 -14.08 14.34
C LEU A 139 24.66 -14.89 14.01
N ASP A 140 25.60 -14.35 13.24
CA ASP A 140 26.84 -15.05 12.88
C ASP A 140 28.02 -14.73 13.80
N TYR A 141 27.75 -14.59 15.11
CA TYR A 141 28.80 -14.43 16.09
C TYR A 141 29.50 -15.76 16.38
N SER A 142 30.83 -15.69 16.50
CA SER A 142 31.68 -16.84 16.82
C SER A 142 31.98 -16.95 18.33
N ASP A 143 31.85 -15.84 19.07
CA ASP A 143 32.16 -15.74 20.50
C ASP A 143 31.20 -14.75 21.20
N THR A 144 30.96 -14.96 22.50
CA THR A 144 30.11 -14.11 23.36
C THR A 144 30.66 -12.69 23.52
N ASP A 145 31.97 -12.49 23.39
CA ASP A 145 32.60 -11.16 23.49
C ASP A 145 32.15 -10.19 22.39
N GLN A 146 31.90 -10.71 21.18
CA GLN A 146 31.39 -9.92 20.06
C GLN A 146 29.95 -9.47 20.31
N LEU A 147 29.14 -10.35 20.93
CA LEU A 147 27.77 -10.05 21.30
C LEU A 147 27.71 -9.04 22.47
N GLN A 148 28.61 -9.16 23.46
CA GLN A 148 28.74 -8.15 24.51
C GLN A 148 29.15 -6.79 23.92
N SER A 149 30.04 -6.77 22.92
CA SER A 149 30.44 -5.53 22.24
C SER A 149 29.28 -4.86 21.50
N LEU A 150 28.34 -5.65 20.96
CA LEU A 150 27.10 -5.14 20.38
C LEU A 150 26.22 -4.51 21.48
N ILE A 151 26.05 -5.18 22.62
CA ILE A 151 25.25 -4.68 23.75
C ILE A 151 25.85 -3.37 24.30
N ASP A 152 27.15 -3.34 24.55
CA ASP A 152 27.89 -2.15 25.00
C ASP A 152 27.67 -0.98 24.04
N SER A 153 27.62 -1.27 22.75
CA SER A 153 27.34 -0.30 21.71
C SER A 153 25.88 0.20 21.72
N LEU A 154 24.89 -0.67 21.95
CA LEU A 154 23.49 -0.29 22.10
C LEU A 154 23.25 0.59 23.34
N LEU A 155 23.99 0.34 24.43
CA LEU A 155 24.01 1.18 25.62
C LEU A 155 24.58 2.57 25.33
N LYS A 156 25.72 2.64 24.61
CA LYS A 156 26.32 3.93 24.18
C LYS A 156 25.38 4.72 23.28
N ALA A 157 24.64 4.05 22.40
CA ALA A 157 23.62 4.64 21.54
C ALA A 157 22.32 5.03 22.28
N LYS A 158 22.22 4.73 23.59
CA LYS A 158 21.04 4.98 24.44
C LYS A 158 19.75 4.28 23.96
N LEU A 159 19.88 3.19 23.20
CA LEU A 159 18.76 2.33 22.81
C LEU A 159 18.34 1.37 23.93
N VAL A 160 19.24 1.16 24.89
CA VAL A 160 19.03 0.41 26.13
C VAL A 160 19.49 1.31 27.28
N LYS A 161 18.75 1.35 28.40
CA LYS A 161 19.05 2.28 29.51
C LYS A 161 20.33 1.93 30.25
N SER A 162 20.45 0.67 30.64
CA SER A 162 21.60 0.13 31.35
C SER A 162 21.63 -1.38 31.23
N GLU A 163 22.75 -1.98 31.59
CA GLU A 163 22.87 -3.42 31.77
C GLU A 163 22.91 -3.71 33.27
N ILE A 164 21.92 -4.49 33.75
CA ILE A 164 21.77 -4.87 35.15
C ILE A 164 22.78 -5.99 35.47
N GLU A 165 22.81 -7.00 34.60
CA GLU A 165 23.75 -8.12 34.68
C GLU A 165 24.44 -8.26 33.33
N LYS A 166 25.78 -8.10 33.34
CA LYS A 166 26.61 -8.35 32.17
C LYS A 166 26.51 -9.80 31.73
N MET A 167 26.72 -10.04 30.44
CA MET A 167 26.67 -11.39 29.90
C MET A 167 27.67 -12.31 30.61
N GLN A 168 27.17 -13.37 31.23
CA GLN A 168 27.97 -14.46 31.78
C GLN A 168 27.36 -15.80 31.36
N GLY A 169 28.18 -16.71 30.82
CA GLY A 169 27.70 -18.02 30.37
C GLY A 169 26.62 -17.97 29.28
N GLY A 170 26.59 -16.90 28.49
CA GLY A 170 25.59 -16.68 27.43
C GLY A 170 24.27 -16.08 27.89
N THR A 171 24.13 -15.64 29.13
CA THR A 171 22.92 -14.97 29.65
C THR A 171 23.24 -13.61 30.22
N GLY A 172 22.32 -12.66 30.11
CA GLY A 172 22.42 -11.38 30.80
C GLY A 172 21.07 -10.69 30.95
N LEU A 173 21.09 -9.51 31.57
CA LEU A 173 19.89 -8.77 31.95
C LEU A 173 20.05 -7.29 31.65
N LEU A 174 19.23 -6.78 30.72
CA LEU A 174 19.18 -5.38 30.35
C LEU A 174 18.12 -4.62 31.16
N MET A 175 18.24 -3.31 31.24
CA MET A 175 17.17 -2.41 31.66
C MET A 175 16.65 -1.64 30.44
N THR A 176 15.35 -1.77 30.16
CA THR A 176 14.66 -1.01 29.11
C THR A 176 13.59 -0.11 29.73
N ASP A 177 12.90 0.68 28.92
CA ASP A 177 11.71 1.44 29.37
C ASP A 177 10.58 0.54 29.90
N LEU A 178 10.55 -0.73 29.46
CA LEU A 178 9.53 -1.70 29.87
C LEU A 178 9.93 -2.48 31.14
N GLY A 179 11.16 -2.30 31.62
CA GLY A 179 11.70 -2.93 32.82
C GLY A 179 12.89 -3.87 32.55
N PRO A 180 13.30 -4.66 33.56
CA PRO A 180 14.31 -5.72 33.40
C PRO A 180 14.00 -6.64 32.20
N THR A 181 14.95 -6.82 31.30
CA THR A 181 14.77 -7.50 30.01
C THR A 181 15.86 -8.56 29.84
N PRO A 182 15.58 -9.84 30.15
CA PRO A 182 16.55 -10.93 30.07
C PRO A 182 16.81 -11.32 28.62
N TYR A 183 18.05 -11.71 28.34
CA TYR A 183 18.45 -12.27 27.05
C TYR A 183 19.35 -13.50 27.23
N ARG A 184 19.34 -14.39 26.22
CA ARG A 184 20.13 -15.62 26.16
C ARG A 184 20.70 -15.85 24.77
N TRP A 185 21.99 -16.11 24.72
CA TRP A 185 22.74 -16.59 23.57
C TRP A 185 22.82 -18.11 23.59
N ASP A 186 22.30 -18.74 22.54
CA ASP A 186 22.51 -20.14 22.22
C ASP A 186 23.67 -20.26 21.21
N GLY A 187 24.88 -20.49 21.72
CA GLY A 187 26.07 -20.63 20.89
C GLY A 187 26.05 -21.85 19.97
N LYS A 188 25.27 -22.90 20.29
CA LYS A 188 25.17 -24.10 19.46
C LYS A 188 24.37 -23.81 18.18
N ASN A 189 23.26 -23.09 18.32
CA ASN A 189 22.39 -22.75 17.19
C ASN A 189 22.68 -21.35 16.61
N LYS A 190 23.62 -20.62 17.22
CA LYS A 190 23.98 -19.22 16.91
C LYS A 190 22.75 -18.30 16.93
N ARG A 191 22.02 -18.31 18.05
CA ARG A 191 20.73 -17.64 18.19
C ARG A 191 20.65 -16.80 19.46
N LEU A 192 20.18 -15.57 19.33
CA LEU A 192 19.87 -14.69 20.44
C LEU A 192 18.36 -14.73 20.72
N ASN A 193 17.99 -14.93 21.98
CA ASN A 193 16.62 -14.92 22.47
C ASN A 193 16.46 -13.81 23.52
N ILE A 194 15.40 -13.03 23.43
CA ILE A 194 15.09 -11.91 24.34
C ILE A 194 13.62 -12.03 24.75
N LEU A 195 13.33 -11.78 26.03
CA LEU A 195 11.97 -11.70 26.55
C LEU A 195 11.74 -10.29 27.10
N VAL A 196 10.75 -9.60 26.58
CA VAL A 196 10.32 -8.28 27.05
C VAL A 196 8.93 -8.42 27.66
N ALA A 197 8.76 -7.91 28.88
CA ALA A 197 7.48 -7.91 29.58
C ALA A 197 7.30 -6.57 30.29
N LEU A 198 6.05 -6.07 30.35
CA LEU A 198 5.75 -4.85 31.09
C LEU A 198 5.97 -5.09 32.60
N GLY A 199 6.80 -4.25 33.22
CA GLY A 199 7.25 -4.44 34.61
C GLY A 199 8.50 -5.33 34.73
N GLY A 200 9.01 -5.83 33.60
CA GLY A 200 10.20 -6.64 33.49
C GLY A 200 10.00 -8.14 33.64
N ALA A 201 11.03 -8.88 33.26
CA ALA A 201 11.15 -10.32 33.38
C ALA A 201 12.55 -10.70 33.93
N ASN A 202 12.71 -11.96 34.33
CA ASN A 202 13.98 -12.53 34.76
C ASN A 202 14.39 -13.71 33.87
N LEU A 203 15.62 -14.21 34.05
CA LEU A 203 16.15 -15.33 33.25
C LEU A 203 15.28 -16.60 33.32
N ASN A 204 14.69 -16.90 34.47
CA ASN A 204 13.79 -18.05 34.61
C ASN A 204 12.52 -17.90 33.76
N ALA A 205 11.97 -16.69 33.66
CA ALA A 205 10.83 -16.39 32.81
C ALA A 205 11.20 -16.51 31.32
N LEU A 206 12.39 -16.04 30.91
CA LEU A 206 12.93 -16.23 29.56
C LEU A 206 13.01 -17.71 29.20
N ASP A 207 13.63 -18.51 30.07
CA ASP A 207 13.79 -19.95 29.85
C ASP A 207 12.43 -20.65 29.78
N SER A 208 11.52 -20.31 30.68
CA SER A 208 10.16 -20.87 30.69
C SER A 208 9.41 -20.54 29.38
N ALA A 209 9.49 -19.30 28.91
CA ALA A 209 8.83 -18.87 27.69
C ALA A 209 9.37 -19.58 26.44
N PHE A 210 10.70 -19.65 26.27
CA PHE A 210 11.30 -20.30 25.10
C PHE A 210 11.25 -21.83 25.16
N ASN A 211 11.29 -22.45 26.34
CA ASN A 211 11.12 -23.90 26.48
C ASN A 211 9.67 -24.35 26.27
N ALA A 212 8.70 -23.46 26.45
CA ALA A 212 7.29 -23.73 26.16
C ALA A 212 6.97 -23.75 24.65
N LEU A 213 7.89 -23.30 23.79
CA LEU A 213 7.73 -23.33 22.34
C LEU A 213 7.80 -24.78 21.82
N THR A 214 6.64 -25.37 21.56
CA THR A 214 6.49 -26.70 20.93
C THR A 214 5.98 -26.56 19.51
N GLU A 215 6.30 -27.52 18.63
CA GLU A 215 5.78 -27.54 17.27
C GLU A 215 4.24 -27.42 17.23
N ASN A 216 3.76 -26.49 16.42
CA ASN A 216 2.35 -26.17 16.23
C ASN A 216 2.07 -25.88 14.75
N THR A 217 1.92 -26.94 13.97
CA THR A 217 1.65 -26.86 12.53
C THR A 217 0.24 -26.39 12.20
N ASN A 218 -0.70 -26.44 13.15
CA ASN A 218 -2.10 -26.04 12.98
C ASN A 218 -2.36 -24.56 13.37
N SER A 219 -1.31 -23.77 13.54
CA SER A 219 -1.46 -22.36 13.90
C SER A 219 -2.24 -21.58 12.82
N PRO A 220 -3.23 -20.75 13.19
CA PRO A 220 -3.94 -19.90 12.22
C PRO A 220 -3.02 -18.92 11.51
N MET A 221 -1.92 -18.51 12.15
CA MET A 221 -0.86 -17.71 11.54
C MET A 221 -0.25 -18.44 10.33
N LEU A 222 0.09 -19.72 10.48
CA LEU A 222 0.72 -20.50 9.39
C LEU A 222 -0.23 -20.70 8.20
N ALA A 223 -1.51 -20.93 8.48
CA ALA A 223 -2.55 -21.03 7.45
C ALA A 223 -2.75 -19.71 6.68
N ASN A 224 -2.62 -18.58 7.37
CA ASN A 224 -2.65 -17.26 6.75
C ASN A 224 -1.38 -17.00 5.94
N GLU A 225 -0.19 -17.23 6.51
CA GLU A 225 1.10 -17.03 5.86
C GLU A 225 1.22 -17.78 4.53
N GLN A 226 0.71 -19.01 4.43
CA GLN A 226 0.71 -19.77 3.18
C GLN A 226 0.01 -19.04 2.02
N GLN A 227 -0.98 -18.20 2.31
CA GLN A 227 -1.68 -17.38 1.33
C GLN A 227 -0.98 -16.05 1.05
N MET A 228 0.00 -15.66 1.86
CA MET A 228 0.61 -14.34 1.87
C MET A 228 2.08 -14.35 1.40
N ASP A 229 2.85 -15.39 1.77
CA ASP A 229 4.25 -15.59 1.39
C ASP A 229 4.63 -17.08 1.45
N SER A 230 4.75 -17.72 0.29
CA SER A 230 5.18 -19.11 0.15
C SER A 230 6.68 -19.31 0.41
N SER A 231 7.50 -18.25 0.25
CA SER A 231 8.96 -18.34 0.40
C SER A 231 9.42 -18.48 1.85
N LYS A 232 8.61 -17.99 2.80
CA LYS A 232 8.93 -17.91 4.23
C LYS A 232 10.17 -17.04 4.53
N GLN A 233 10.57 -16.20 3.58
CA GLN A 233 11.75 -15.34 3.68
C GLN A 233 11.39 -13.86 3.59
N GLY A 234 10.14 -13.53 3.21
CA GLY A 234 9.66 -12.16 3.10
C GLY A 234 9.36 -11.50 4.44
N LEU A 235 9.02 -10.21 4.41
CA LEU A 235 8.36 -9.56 5.53
C LEU A 235 6.99 -10.19 5.74
N TYR A 236 6.67 -10.53 6.98
CA TYR A 236 5.35 -11.02 7.35
C TYR A 236 4.98 -10.53 8.74
N ILE A 237 3.84 -9.87 8.87
CA ILE A 237 3.31 -9.37 10.14
C ILE A 237 1.88 -9.87 10.23
N TRP A 238 1.52 -10.48 11.35
CA TRP A 238 0.21 -11.05 11.59
C TRP A 238 -0.26 -10.71 12.99
N PHE A 239 -1.49 -10.20 13.09
CA PHE A 239 -2.15 -9.84 14.33
C PHE A 239 -3.43 -10.65 14.50
N ASN A 240 -3.52 -11.38 15.61
CA ASN A 240 -4.65 -12.22 15.98
C ASN A 240 -5.67 -11.43 16.80
N ASN A 241 -6.55 -10.72 16.11
CA ASN A 241 -7.59 -9.96 16.79
C ASN A 241 -8.58 -10.86 17.54
N GLN A 242 -8.83 -12.09 17.07
CA GLN A 242 -9.68 -13.05 17.76
C GLN A 242 -9.18 -13.36 19.19
N ALA A 243 -7.86 -13.48 19.37
CA ALA A 243 -7.26 -13.68 20.68
C ALA A 243 -7.03 -12.36 21.45
N ALA A 244 -6.76 -11.26 20.75
CA ALA A 244 -6.42 -9.98 21.38
C ALA A 244 -7.66 -9.19 21.85
N PHE A 245 -8.77 -9.23 21.11
CA PHE A 245 -9.97 -8.45 21.39
C PHE A 245 -10.49 -8.61 22.83
N PRO A 246 -10.63 -9.83 23.39
CA PRO A 246 -11.05 -9.99 24.78
C PRO A 246 -10.15 -9.30 25.80
N LEU A 247 -8.85 -9.14 25.51
CA LEU A 247 -7.88 -8.52 26.42
C LEU A 247 -8.07 -7.00 26.49
N TYR A 248 -8.20 -6.34 25.33
CA TYR A 248 -8.35 -4.88 25.30
C TYR A 248 -9.81 -4.44 25.42
N GLN A 249 -10.79 -5.31 25.16
CA GLN A 249 -12.22 -4.99 25.28
C GLN A 249 -12.56 -4.46 26.69
N GLY A 250 -12.03 -5.10 27.74
CA GLY A 250 -12.28 -4.68 29.13
C GLY A 250 -11.63 -3.35 29.49
N MET A 251 -10.60 -2.92 28.76
CA MET A 251 -9.86 -1.67 28.97
C MET A 251 -10.39 -0.52 28.11
N THR A 252 -11.22 -0.82 27.11
CA THR A 252 -11.69 0.15 26.12
C THR A 252 -12.91 0.91 26.66
N PRO A 253 -12.93 2.26 26.63
CA PRO A 253 -14.10 3.04 27.03
C PRO A 253 -15.36 2.67 26.24
N LYS A 254 -16.54 2.68 26.90
CA LYS A 254 -17.82 2.28 26.27
C LYS A 254 -18.13 2.97 24.93
N PRO A 255 -17.92 4.30 24.77
CA PRO A 255 -18.19 4.95 23.48
C PRO A 255 -17.32 4.38 22.35
N MET A 256 -16.05 4.12 22.64
CA MET A 256 -15.12 3.52 21.69
C MET A 256 -15.51 2.06 21.38
N LEU A 257 -15.96 1.27 22.36
CA LEU A 257 -16.47 -0.08 22.12
C LEU A 257 -17.68 -0.12 21.17
N GLN A 258 -18.61 0.83 21.31
CA GLN A 258 -19.75 0.94 20.40
C GLN A 258 -19.30 1.26 18.98
N GLN A 259 -18.32 2.16 18.83
CA GLN A 259 -17.71 2.44 17.53
C GLN A 259 -17.04 1.19 16.96
N MET A 260 -16.24 0.47 17.75
CA MET A 260 -15.59 -0.77 17.32
C MET A 260 -16.59 -1.83 16.85
N GLN A 261 -17.72 -1.98 17.55
CA GLN A 261 -18.82 -2.87 17.13
C GLN A 261 -19.40 -2.46 15.78
N LEU A 262 -19.67 -1.15 15.59
CA LEU A 262 -20.17 -0.63 14.32
C LEU A 262 -19.21 -0.93 13.16
N PHE A 263 -17.91 -0.74 13.37
CA PHE A 263 -16.87 -1.02 12.36
C PHE A 263 -16.58 -2.52 12.17
N GLY A 264 -17.18 -3.41 12.97
CA GLY A 264 -17.00 -4.86 12.86
C GLY A 264 -15.72 -5.38 13.49
N VAL A 265 -15.03 -4.60 14.33
CA VAL A 265 -13.79 -5.02 14.99
C VAL A 265 -13.93 -6.31 15.82
N PRO A 266 -15.03 -6.57 16.55
CA PRO A 266 -15.22 -7.83 17.27
C PRO A 266 -15.25 -9.08 16.36
N ASP A 267 -15.67 -8.90 15.10
CA ASP A 267 -15.80 -9.99 14.13
C ASP A 267 -14.50 -10.24 13.33
N MET A 268 -13.48 -9.40 13.52
CA MET A 268 -12.17 -9.57 12.88
C MET A 268 -11.41 -10.73 13.52
N LYS A 269 -11.03 -11.70 12.71
CA LYS A 269 -10.17 -12.82 13.11
C LYS A 269 -8.72 -12.38 13.17
N SER A 270 -8.19 -11.90 12.04
CA SER A 270 -6.79 -11.50 11.94
C SER A 270 -6.55 -10.38 10.93
N LEU A 271 -5.45 -9.66 11.10
CA LEU A 271 -4.92 -8.69 10.14
C LEU A 271 -3.48 -9.06 9.81
N ALA A 272 -3.14 -9.12 8.53
CA ALA A 272 -1.82 -9.55 8.08
C ALA A 272 -1.27 -8.63 6.99
N LEU A 273 0.02 -8.32 7.07
CA LEU A 273 0.79 -7.63 6.04
C LEU A 273 1.95 -8.54 5.62
N SER A 274 2.11 -8.76 4.31
CA SER A 274 3.28 -9.44 3.77
C SER A 274 3.95 -8.63 2.66
N TRP A 275 5.26 -8.81 2.57
CA TRP A 275 6.03 -8.58 1.36
C TRP A 275 6.89 -9.82 1.12
N GLY A 276 6.47 -10.65 0.16
CA GLY A 276 7.05 -11.96 -0.09
C GLY A 276 6.80 -12.45 -1.50
N VAL A 277 6.77 -13.77 -1.68
CA VAL A 277 6.59 -14.41 -2.99
C VAL A 277 5.47 -15.43 -2.93
N ARG A 278 4.61 -15.43 -3.96
CA ARG A 278 3.55 -16.42 -4.13
C ARG A 278 3.30 -16.66 -5.62
N ASP A 279 3.23 -17.93 -5.99
CA ASP A 279 2.99 -18.40 -7.36
C ASP A 279 4.03 -17.82 -8.35
N ASN A 280 5.32 -17.88 -7.99
CA ASN A 280 6.46 -17.33 -8.75
C ASN A 280 6.48 -15.81 -8.97
N LYS A 281 5.60 -15.05 -8.31
CA LYS A 281 5.56 -13.59 -8.39
C LYS A 281 5.80 -12.94 -7.03
N GLY A 282 6.46 -11.80 -7.03
CA GLY A 282 6.61 -10.97 -5.85
C GLY A 282 5.29 -10.28 -5.51
N ARG A 283 4.95 -10.23 -4.22
CA ARG A 283 3.69 -9.65 -3.74
C ARG A 283 3.87 -8.78 -2.51
N ILE A 284 3.11 -7.69 -2.47
CA ILE A 284 2.79 -6.99 -1.22
C ILE A 284 1.30 -7.17 -0.99
N LYS A 285 0.93 -7.71 0.17
CA LYS A 285 -0.47 -8.01 0.49
C LYS A 285 -0.83 -7.55 1.89
N LEU A 286 -1.90 -6.77 2.00
CA LEU A 286 -2.58 -6.48 3.26
C LEU A 286 -3.90 -7.25 3.26
N GLN A 287 -4.09 -8.15 4.21
CA GLN A 287 -5.28 -8.99 4.31
C GLN A 287 -5.94 -8.86 5.67
N LEU A 288 -7.24 -8.60 5.65
CA LEU A 288 -8.14 -8.66 6.80
C LEU A 288 -8.98 -9.93 6.69
N GLU A 289 -8.88 -10.82 7.67
CA GLU A 289 -9.78 -11.97 7.83
C GLU A 289 -10.93 -11.58 8.75
N ALA A 290 -12.11 -11.39 8.18
CA ALA A 290 -13.31 -11.01 8.90
C ALA A 290 -14.55 -11.46 8.11
N ALA A 291 -15.59 -11.89 8.83
CA ALA A 291 -16.89 -12.12 8.23
C ALA A 291 -17.38 -10.84 7.52
N ASN A 292 -18.26 -10.97 6.53
CA ASN A 292 -18.86 -9.82 5.85
C ASN A 292 -19.88 -9.08 6.74
N SER A 293 -19.39 -8.50 7.85
CA SER A 293 -20.15 -7.76 8.85
C SER A 293 -19.42 -6.47 9.25
N GLY A 294 -20.16 -5.55 9.90
CA GLY A 294 -19.67 -4.22 10.24
C GLY A 294 -19.39 -3.33 9.02
N LEU A 295 -19.07 -2.06 9.28
CA LEU A 295 -18.85 -1.08 8.22
C LEU A 295 -17.69 -1.44 7.30
N ILE A 296 -16.55 -1.89 7.84
CA ILE A 296 -15.32 -2.09 7.06
C ILE A 296 -15.53 -3.08 5.92
N ARG A 297 -16.26 -4.18 6.19
CA ARG A 297 -16.47 -5.24 5.20
C ARG A 297 -17.65 -4.94 4.27
N LYS A 298 -18.72 -4.31 4.78
CA LYS A 298 -19.91 -3.98 3.97
C LYS A 298 -19.70 -2.88 2.93
N MET A 299 -18.62 -2.11 3.02
CA MET A 299 -18.30 -1.05 2.05
C MET A 299 -17.87 -1.59 0.69
N LEU A 300 -17.41 -2.84 0.60
CA LEU A 300 -17.07 -3.49 -0.66
C LEU A 300 -18.03 -4.64 -0.94
N PRO A 301 -18.54 -4.79 -2.18
CA PRO A 301 -19.34 -5.94 -2.55
C PRO A 301 -18.53 -7.22 -2.40
N VAL A 302 -19.19 -8.31 -2.03
CA VAL A 302 -18.61 -9.65 -2.12
C VAL A 302 -18.79 -10.15 -3.54
N ASN A 303 -17.70 -10.59 -4.15
CA ASN A 303 -17.67 -10.94 -5.57
C ASN A 303 -17.31 -12.41 -5.80
N ASN A 304 -17.86 -12.94 -6.89
CA ASN A 304 -17.47 -14.21 -7.50
C ASN A 304 -17.51 -14.03 -9.01
N ASN A 305 -16.52 -13.34 -9.53
CA ASN A 305 -16.44 -12.90 -10.92
C ASN A 305 -16.24 -14.09 -11.86
N ASP A 306 -16.98 -14.06 -12.96
CA ASP A 306 -16.79 -14.94 -14.12
C ASP A 306 -15.95 -14.20 -15.17
N LEU A 307 -14.76 -14.74 -15.45
CA LEU A 307 -13.78 -14.16 -16.38
C LEU A 307 -13.59 -15.07 -17.61
N SER A 308 -14.64 -15.80 -17.99
CA SER A 308 -14.67 -16.71 -19.13
C SER A 308 -14.69 -16.03 -20.49
N ILE A 309 -14.69 -14.69 -20.54
CA ILE A 309 -14.58 -13.93 -21.78
C ILE A 309 -13.34 -14.33 -22.58
N LEU A 310 -13.53 -14.59 -23.88
CA LEU A 310 -12.45 -14.91 -24.80
C LEU A 310 -11.65 -13.66 -25.19
N THR A 311 -10.36 -13.81 -25.48
CA THR A 311 -9.50 -12.69 -25.93
C THR A 311 -8.98 -12.91 -27.35
N ALA A 312 -8.72 -11.82 -28.06
CA ALA A 312 -8.09 -11.84 -29.37
C ALA A 312 -6.57 -11.92 -29.20
N GLY A 313 -6.04 -13.14 -29.34
CA GLY A 313 -4.67 -13.46 -28.99
C GLY A 313 -4.37 -13.29 -27.49
N GLU A 314 -3.09 -13.02 -27.19
CA GLU A 314 -2.62 -12.81 -25.81
C GLU A 314 -2.85 -11.34 -25.37
N PRO A 315 -3.59 -11.09 -24.29
CA PRO A 315 -3.76 -9.75 -23.74
C PRO A 315 -2.46 -9.13 -23.22
N ASN A 316 -2.40 -7.81 -23.22
CA ASN A 316 -1.33 -7.06 -22.55
C ASN A 316 -1.82 -6.29 -21.32
N LEU A 317 -3.13 -6.04 -21.20
CA LEU A 317 -3.76 -5.34 -20.09
C LEU A 317 -5.18 -5.86 -19.89
N ALA A 318 -5.56 -6.07 -18.64
CA ALA A 318 -6.93 -6.28 -18.22
C ALA A 318 -7.21 -5.44 -16.97
N THR A 319 -8.36 -4.77 -16.94
CA THR A 319 -8.90 -4.13 -15.74
C THR A 319 -10.28 -4.70 -15.45
N LEU A 320 -10.63 -4.77 -14.18
CA LEU A 320 -11.89 -5.30 -13.69
C LEU A 320 -12.44 -4.35 -12.63
N LEU A 321 -13.71 -3.98 -12.77
CA LEU A 321 -14.51 -3.38 -11.72
C LEU A 321 -15.75 -4.26 -11.52
N ALA A 322 -15.91 -4.83 -10.34
CA ALA A 322 -17.11 -5.57 -9.97
C ALA A 322 -18.16 -4.59 -9.46
N LEU A 323 -19.23 -4.42 -10.23
CA LEU A 323 -20.37 -3.61 -9.89
C LEU A 323 -21.23 -4.31 -8.81
N PRO A 324 -21.67 -3.59 -7.76
CA PRO A 324 -22.55 -4.14 -6.76
C PRO A 324 -23.90 -4.53 -7.39
N SER A 325 -24.59 -5.49 -6.79
CA SER A 325 -26.01 -5.70 -7.09
C SER A 325 -26.85 -4.48 -6.68
N ALA A 326 -28.04 -4.32 -7.26
CA ALA A 326 -28.97 -3.26 -6.87
C ALA A 326 -29.26 -3.28 -5.35
N GLU A 327 -29.44 -4.46 -4.76
CA GLU A 327 -29.67 -4.62 -3.31
C GLU A 327 -28.48 -4.16 -2.48
N GLN A 328 -27.26 -4.56 -2.85
CA GLN A 328 -26.04 -4.12 -2.18
C GLN A 328 -25.85 -2.60 -2.31
N TYR A 329 -26.07 -2.05 -3.50
CA TYR A 329 -26.01 -0.62 -3.75
C TYR A 329 -26.96 0.14 -2.84
N SER A 330 -28.24 -0.24 -2.78
CA SER A 330 -29.22 0.40 -1.89
C SER A 330 -28.83 0.28 -0.41
N SER A 331 -28.25 -0.86 0.02
CA SER A 331 -27.77 -1.02 1.39
C SER A 331 -26.58 -0.10 1.70
N ILE A 332 -25.63 0.04 0.79
CA ILE A 332 -24.46 0.93 0.95
C ILE A 332 -24.93 2.39 0.93
N GLU A 333 -25.82 2.73 0.01
CA GLU A 333 -26.40 4.07 -0.11
C GLU A 333 -27.10 4.48 1.20
N GLN A 334 -28.01 3.66 1.72
CA GLN A 334 -28.74 3.95 2.96
C GLN A 334 -27.78 4.17 4.13
N MET A 335 -26.73 3.35 4.23
CA MET A 335 -25.70 3.47 5.25
C MET A 335 -24.93 4.79 5.12
N LEU A 336 -24.47 5.13 3.91
CA LEU A 336 -23.78 6.40 3.64
C LEU A 336 -24.69 7.60 3.91
N MET A 337 -25.99 7.51 3.59
CA MET A 337 -26.96 8.56 3.88
C MET A 337 -27.17 8.80 5.38
N GLN A 338 -27.08 7.76 6.21
CA GLN A 338 -27.18 7.90 7.67
C GLN A 338 -25.93 8.54 8.29
N MET A 339 -24.77 8.35 7.65
CA MET A 339 -23.49 8.89 8.13
C MET A 339 -23.17 10.27 7.56
N ALA A 340 -23.67 10.57 6.36
CA ALA A 340 -23.51 11.85 5.70
C ALA A 340 -24.34 12.94 6.40
N GLY A 341 -23.84 14.18 6.34
CA GLY A 341 -24.58 15.34 6.82
C GLY A 341 -25.70 15.72 5.85
N ASP A 342 -25.44 16.69 4.97
CA ASP A 342 -26.39 17.10 3.93
C ASP A 342 -26.30 16.16 2.72
N THR A 343 -27.41 15.50 2.40
CA THR A 343 -27.54 14.57 1.25
C THR A 343 -28.48 15.09 0.16
N SER A 344 -28.95 16.34 0.28
CA SER A 344 -29.96 16.92 -0.62
C SER A 344 -29.52 16.93 -2.09
N SER A 345 -28.27 17.30 -2.38
CA SER A 345 -27.74 17.31 -3.76
C SER A 345 -27.69 15.92 -4.39
N TYR A 346 -27.34 14.89 -3.61
CA TYR A 346 -27.31 13.51 -4.10
C TYR A 346 -28.71 12.99 -4.39
N GLN A 347 -29.69 13.29 -3.53
CA GLN A 347 -31.10 12.94 -3.76
C GLN A 347 -31.67 13.66 -4.99
N GLN A 348 -31.37 14.95 -5.17
CA GLN A 348 -31.74 15.70 -6.36
C GLN A 348 -31.12 15.10 -7.63
N LEU A 349 -29.86 14.66 -7.57
CA LEU A 349 -29.20 13.97 -8.68
C LEU A 349 -29.93 12.68 -9.06
N LYS A 350 -30.33 11.84 -8.10
CA LYS A 350 -31.09 10.61 -8.39
C LYS A 350 -32.43 10.89 -9.05
N VAL A 351 -33.17 11.89 -8.57
CA VAL A 351 -34.44 12.32 -9.18
C VAL A 351 -34.19 12.80 -10.61
N ALA A 352 -33.18 13.66 -10.81
CA ALA A 352 -32.83 14.18 -12.13
C ALA A 352 -32.42 13.09 -13.12
N ILE A 353 -31.70 12.04 -12.67
CA ILE A 353 -31.37 10.87 -13.49
C ILE A 353 -32.64 10.18 -13.98
N VAL A 354 -33.61 9.91 -13.09
CA VAL A 354 -34.85 9.24 -13.47
C VAL A 354 -35.71 10.12 -14.38
N GLU A 355 -35.82 11.42 -14.09
CA GLU A 355 -36.60 12.36 -14.91
C GLU A 355 -36.01 12.56 -16.30
N LYS A 356 -34.68 12.67 -16.42
CA LYS A 356 -34.01 12.88 -17.72
C LYS A 356 -33.81 11.60 -18.50
N LEU A 357 -33.40 10.51 -17.83
CA LEU A 357 -33.02 9.27 -18.50
C LEU A 357 -34.12 8.21 -18.54
N GLY A 358 -35.11 8.31 -17.65
CA GLY A 358 -36.23 7.37 -17.57
C GLY A 358 -35.93 6.05 -16.86
N PHE A 359 -34.76 5.90 -16.25
CA PHE A 359 -34.34 4.73 -15.46
C PHE A 359 -33.44 5.16 -14.30
N SER A 360 -33.41 4.34 -13.26
CA SER A 360 -32.60 4.53 -12.04
C SER A 360 -31.23 3.87 -12.13
N ILE A 361 -30.35 4.14 -11.16
CA ILE A 361 -29.04 3.46 -11.06
C ILE A 361 -29.26 1.97 -10.77
N GLU A 362 -30.24 1.67 -9.94
CA GLU A 362 -30.66 0.32 -9.57
C GLU A 362 -31.14 -0.48 -10.79
N ASP A 363 -31.86 0.16 -11.73
CA ASP A 363 -32.26 -0.48 -12.99
C ASP A 363 -31.03 -0.87 -13.83
N ILE A 364 -30.00 -0.02 -13.88
CA ILE A 364 -28.74 -0.32 -14.59
C ILE A 364 -28.02 -1.49 -13.92
N LEU A 365 -27.85 -1.45 -12.60
CA LEU A 365 -27.19 -2.52 -11.82
C LEU A 365 -27.97 -3.85 -11.85
N GLY A 366 -29.29 -3.79 -12.06
CA GLY A 366 -30.13 -4.96 -12.30
C GLY A 366 -30.00 -5.53 -13.72
N ALA A 367 -29.68 -4.69 -14.71
CA ALA A 367 -29.54 -5.08 -16.10
C ALA A 367 -28.13 -5.60 -16.47
N ILE A 368 -27.07 -5.00 -15.91
CA ILE A 368 -25.67 -5.30 -16.24
C ILE A 368 -24.81 -5.60 -15.01
N GLY A 369 -23.69 -6.31 -15.21
CA GLY A 369 -22.71 -6.67 -14.18
C GLY A 369 -22.75 -8.15 -13.73
N PRO A 370 -22.04 -8.52 -12.65
CA PRO A 370 -21.16 -7.64 -11.87
C PRO A 370 -19.91 -7.23 -12.65
N GLU A 371 -19.45 -8.00 -13.61
CA GLU A 371 -18.15 -7.76 -14.23
C GLU A 371 -18.21 -6.63 -15.29
N LEU A 372 -17.45 -5.57 -15.03
CA LEU A 372 -17.06 -4.55 -16.00
C LEU A 372 -15.56 -4.72 -16.26
N ILE A 373 -15.19 -5.25 -17.43
CA ILE A 373 -13.82 -5.67 -17.75
C ILE A 373 -13.31 -4.87 -18.94
N ALA A 374 -12.27 -4.06 -18.78
CA ALA A 374 -11.58 -3.48 -19.93
C ALA A 374 -10.38 -4.36 -20.31
N VAL A 375 -10.22 -4.67 -21.58
CA VAL A 375 -9.13 -5.50 -22.08
C VAL A 375 -8.44 -4.78 -23.24
N SER A 376 -7.11 -4.85 -23.25
CA SER A 376 -6.29 -4.50 -24.41
C SER A 376 -5.56 -5.76 -24.88
N ASP A 377 -5.81 -6.13 -26.13
CA ASP A 377 -5.23 -7.31 -26.77
C ASP A 377 -4.86 -7.03 -28.24
N GLN A 378 -4.67 -8.06 -29.06
CA GLN A 378 -4.23 -7.90 -30.45
C GLN A 378 -5.25 -7.21 -31.36
N SER A 379 -6.52 -7.13 -30.94
CA SER A 379 -7.58 -6.42 -31.65
C SER A 379 -7.69 -4.93 -31.31
N GLY A 380 -7.11 -4.52 -30.18
CA GLY A 380 -7.23 -3.17 -29.63
C GLY A 380 -7.85 -3.18 -28.23
N GLU A 381 -8.45 -2.05 -27.86
CA GLU A 381 -9.05 -1.84 -26.53
C GLU A 381 -10.58 -1.95 -26.60
N TYR A 382 -11.15 -2.74 -25.69
CA TYR A 382 -12.59 -2.91 -25.58
C TYR A 382 -13.04 -3.11 -24.14
N LEU A 383 -14.30 -2.83 -23.90
CA LEU A 383 -14.99 -3.01 -22.63
C LEU A 383 -15.98 -4.17 -22.75
N ALA A 384 -15.84 -5.16 -21.89
CA ALA A 384 -16.77 -6.26 -21.75
C ALA A 384 -17.64 -6.07 -20.50
N MET A 385 -18.95 -6.17 -20.69
CA MET A 385 -19.93 -6.07 -19.61
C MET A 385 -20.84 -7.28 -19.63
N ARG A 386 -21.03 -7.93 -18.49
CA ARG A 386 -22.02 -9.01 -18.41
C ARG A 386 -23.44 -8.47 -18.45
N ILE A 387 -24.31 -9.08 -19.24
CA ILE A 387 -25.74 -8.80 -19.30
C ILE A 387 -26.44 -9.72 -18.30
N ARG A 388 -26.90 -9.19 -17.17
CA ARG A 388 -27.63 -9.97 -16.15
C ARG A 388 -29.04 -10.31 -16.61
N ASN A 389 -29.70 -9.33 -17.23
CA ASN A 389 -31.10 -9.43 -17.62
C ASN A 389 -31.29 -8.74 -18.98
N SER A 390 -31.44 -9.56 -20.02
CA SER A 390 -31.56 -9.07 -21.40
C SER A 390 -32.78 -8.17 -21.61
N ASP A 391 -33.90 -8.45 -20.95
CA ASP A 391 -35.12 -7.64 -21.11
C ASP A 391 -34.96 -6.25 -20.50
N SER A 392 -34.38 -6.19 -19.30
CA SER A 392 -34.10 -4.94 -18.59
C SER A 392 -33.06 -4.10 -19.34
N PHE A 393 -32.02 -4.74 -19.87
CA PHE A 393 -31.02 -4.08 -20.69
C PHE A 393 -31.62 -3.52 -21.98
N THR A 394 -32.44 -4.30 -22.70
CA THR A 394 -33.16 -3.81 -23.89
C THR A 394 -34.09 -2.65 -23.56
N ALA A 395 -34.82 -2.71 -22.44
CA ALA A 395 -35.70 -1.63 -22.01
C ALA A 395 -34.92 -0.31 -21.74
N ILE A 396 -33.72 -0.39 -21.19
CA ILE A 396 -32.83 0.77 -21.02
C ILE A 396 -32.40 1.31 -22.38
N LEU A 397 -31.96 0.45 -23.30
CA LEU A 397 -31.55 0.87 -24.65
C LEU A 397 -32.70 1.50 -25.45
N ASP A 398 -33.92 1.00 -25.29
CA ASP A 398 -35.10 1.55 -25.97
C ASP A 398 -35.44 2.94 -25.45
N LYS A 399 -35.38 3.15 -24.13
CA LYS A 399 -35.52 4.49 -23.52
C LYS A 399 -34.45 5.46 -24.02
N LEU A 400 -33.19 5.03 -24.06
CA LEU A 400 -32.08 5.83 -24.61
C LEU A 400 -32.31 6.18 -26.08
N SER A 401 -32.80 5.24 -26.88
CA SER A 401 -33.03 5.45 -28.32
C SER A 401 -34.12 6.47 -28.64
N LEU A 402 -35.02 6.76 -27.69
CA LEU A 402 -36.06 7.77 -27.82
C LEU A 402 -35.60 9.18 -27.44
N MET A 403 -34.38 9.33 -26.88
CA MET A 403 -33.88 10.63 -26.44
C MET A 403 -33.49 11.53 -27.64
N PRO A 404 -33.72 12.85 -27.54
CA PRO A 404 -33.33 13.79 -28.59
C PRO A 404 -31.83 13.71 -28.90
N GLY A 405 -31.48 13.64 -30.19
CA GLY A 405 -30.09 13.62 -30.65
C GLY A 405 -29.40 12.25 -30.58
N VAL A 406 -30.02 11.24 -29.97
CA VAL A 406 -29.52 9.86 -29.98
C VAL A 406 -29.81 9.22 -31.34
N GLN A 407 -28.83 8.50 -31.90
CA GLN A 407 -28.98 7.74 -33.14
C GLN A 407 -28.53 6.31 -32.90
N LYS A 408 -29.38 5.33 -33.20
CA LYS A 408 -29.06 3.91 -33.13
C LYS A 408 -29.12 3.30 -34.53
N GLN A 409 -28.09 2.55 -34.90
CA GLN A 409 -28.04 1.80 -36.15
C GLN A 409 -27.49 0.40 -35.89
N GLN A 410 -27.85 -0.56 -36.73
CA GLN A 410 -27.31 -1.91 -36.69
C GLN A 410 -26.76 -2.28 -38.05
N HIS A 411 -25.59 -2.90 -38.05
CA HIS A 411 -24.92 -3.38 -39.25
C HIS A 411 -24.53 -4.84 -39.04
N THR A 412 -24.88 -5.69 -40.00
CA THR A 412 -24.38 -7.06 -40.03
C THR A 412 -23.06 -7.10 -40.79
N ILE A 413 -21.99 -7.49 -40.12
CA ILE A 413 -20.65 -7.64 -40.71
C ILE A 413 -20.12 -9.02 -40.27
N ASN A 414 -19.69 -9.84 -41.23
CA ASN A 414 -19.24 -11.23 -40.98
C ASN A 414 -20.24 -12.06 -40.16
N ASP A 415 -21.52 -12.02 -40.52
CA ASP A 415 -22.63 -12.71 -39.84
C ASP A 415 -22.86 -12.29 -38.37
N GLN A 416 -22.20 -11.24 -37.89
CA GLN A 416 -22.38 -10.69 -36.55
C GLN A 416 -23.02 -9.30 -36.60
N ILE A 417 -23.94 -9.05 -35.67
CA ILE A 417 -24.64 -7.77 -35.57
C ILE A 417 -23.79 -6.81 -34.73
N THR A 418 -23.25 -5.79 -35.37
CA THR A 418 -22.62 -4.64 -34.71
C THR A 418 -23.65 -3.54 -34.55
N THR A 419 -23.90 -3.12 -33.31
CA THR A 419 -24.78 -1.99 -33.02
C THR A 419 -23.93 -0.72 -32.84
N TYR A 420 -24.38 0.37 -33.44
CA TYR A 420 -23.83 1.71 -33.29
C TYR A 420 -24.83 2.59 -32.54
N LEU A 421 -24.34 3.32 -31.54
CA LEU A 421 -25.10 4.34 -30.83
C LEU A 421 -24.31 5.64 -30.80
N LYS A 422 -24.92 6.70 -31.33
CA LYS A 422 -24.50 8.08 -31.13
C LYS A 422 -25.25 8.65 -29.95
N LEU A 423 -24.54 9.12 -28.95
CA LEU A 423 -25.09 9.93 -27.87
C LEU A 423 -24.69 11.40 -28.09
N PRO A 424 -25.61 12.36 -27.92
CA PRO A 424 -25.27 13.78 -27.96
C PRO A 424 -24.25 14.12 -26.86
N SER A 425 -23.61 15.28 -26.97
CA SER A 425 -22.70 15.74 -25.92
C SER A 425 -23.43 15.81 -24.57
N ILE A 426 -22.76 15.37 -23.50
CA ILE A 426 -23.22 15.56 -22.12
C ILE A 426 -23.12 17.02 -21.66
N PHE A 427 -22.45 17.88 -22.46
CA PHE A 427 -22.29 19.31 -22.25
C PHE A 427 -23.21 20.08 -23.22
N ASP A 428 -24.52 19.87 -23.10
CA ASP A 428 -25.52 20.42 -24.02
C ASP A 428 -25.91 21.88 -23.71
N ASP A 429 -25.71 22.36 -22.48
CA ASP A 429 -26.05 23.73 -22.06
C ASP A 429 -24.84 24.68 -21.95
N LYS A 430 -24.64 25.47 -23.02
CA LYS A 430 -23.60 26.51 -23.10
C LYS A 430 -23.71 27.60 -22.02
N ASN A 431 -24.85 27.72 -21.32
CA ASN A 431 -25.12 28.81 -20.39
C ASN A 431 -24.80 28.48 -18.92
N THR A 432 -24.29 27.30 -18.62
CA THR A 432 -23.83 26.98 -17.25
C THR A 432 -22.65 27.87 -16.85
N ASP A 433 -22.59 28.31 -15.59
CA ASP A 433 -21.54 29.21 -15.09
C ASP A 433 -20.14 28.67 -15.36
N GLN A 434 -19.96 27.35 -15.27
CA GLN A 434 -18.70 26.65 -15.57
C GLN A 434 -18.31 26.68 -17.06
N MET A 435 -19.28 26.68 -17.99
CA MET A 435 -18.99 26.76 -19.42
C MET A 435 -18.71 28.20 -19.87
N GLN A 436 -19.23 29.21 -19.19
CA GLN A 436 -18.99 30.62 -19.55
C GLN A 436 -17.53 31.05 -19.32
N GLU A 437 -16.80 30.37 -18.44
CA GLU A 437 -15.37 30.63 -18.17
C GLU A 437 -14.42 30.04 -19.21
N LEU A 438 -14.89 29.09 -20.03
CA LEU A 438 -14.07 28.43 -21.04
C LEU A 438 -14.04 29.24 -22.35
N PRO A 439 -12.89 29.28 -23.07
CA PRO A 439 -12.84 29.91 -24.38
C PRO A 439 -13.89 29.34 -25.33
N TYR A 440 -14.50 30.19 -26.17
CA TYR A 440 -15.58 29.79 -27.10
C TYR A 440 -15.24 28.53 -27.93
N PHE A 441 -14.00 28.40 -28.39
CA PHE A 441 -13.58 27.23 -29.15
C PHE A 441 -13.65 25.94 -28.32
N VAL A 442 -13.30 26.00 -27.04
CA VAL A 442 -13.36 24.85 -26.13
C VAL A 442 -14.81 24.48 -25.84
N THR A 443 -15.67 25.47 -25.54
CA THR A 443 -17.11 25.22 -25.32
C THR A 443 -17.81 24.71 -26.58
N ASP A 444 -17.48 25.27 -27.75
CA ASP A 444 -18.05 24.84 -29.02
C ASP A 444 -17.63 23.41 -29.40
N ILE A 445 -16.40 23.00 -29.08
CA ILE A 445 -15.96 21.61 -29.23
C ILE A 445 -16.69 20.71 -28.24
N LEU A 446 -16.66 21.02 -26.94
CA LEU A 446 -17.25 20.17 -25.91
C LEU A 446 -18.75 19.95 -26.15
N THR A 447 -19.47 20.96 -26.63
CA THR A 447 -20.91 20.88 -26.92
C THR A 447 -21.25 20.15 -28.23
N LYS A 448 -20.32 20.05 -29.19
CA LYS A 448 -20.54 19.41 -30.49
C LYS A 448 -20.02 17.99 -30.59
N VAL A 449 -18.98 17.64 -29.84
CA VAL A 449 -18.40 16.30 -29.86
C VAL A 449 -19.40 15.32 -29.24
N SER A 450 -19.94 14.45 -30.09
CA SER A 450 -20.85 13.38 -29.69
C SER A 450 -20.05 12.19 -29.19
N THR A 451 -20.65 11.40 -28.29
CA THR A 451 -20.07 10.11 -27.90
C THR A 451 -20.54 9.05 -28.91
N HIS A 452 -19.61 8.25 -29.41
CA HIS A 452 -19.89 7.19 -30.38
C HIS A 452 -19.54 5.85 -29.75
N LEU A 453 -20.52 4.96 -29.65
CA LEU A 453 -20.37 3.64 -29.04
C LEU A 453 -20.67 2.56 -30.08
N TYR A 454 -19.84 1.53 -30.13
CA TYR A 454 -20.04 0.36 -30.97
C TYR A 454 -20.00 -0.88 -30.10
N TRP A 455 -20.88 -1.84 -30.35
CA TRP A 455 -20.84 -3.09 -29.60
C TRP A 455 -21.39 -4.29 -30.35
N GLN A 456 -21.01 -5.47 -29.85
CA GLN A 456 -21.51 -6.78 -30.24
C GLN A 456 -21.89 -7.57 -28.97
N ILE A 457 -22.81 -8.51 -29.11
CA ILE A 457 -23.18 -9.43 -28.02
C ILE A 457 -22.48 -10.77 -28.29
N GLU A 458 -21.66 -11.21 -27.35
CA GLU A 458 -20.90 -12.46 -27.36
C GLU A 458 -21.30 -13.30 -26.16
N GLY A 459 -22.22 -14.26 -26.35
CA GLY A 459 -22.78 -15.04 -25.25
C GLY A 459 -23.53 -14.15 -24.25
N GLU A 460 -23.08 -14.11 -23.00
CA GLU A 460 -23.63 -13.26 -21.94
C GLU A 460 -22.96 -11.87 -21.84
N TYR A 461 -21.97 -11.58 -22.69
CA TYR A 461 -21.22 -10.34 -22.63
C TYR A 461 -21.60 -9.37 -23.75
N LEU A 462 -21.68 -8.10 -23.39
CA LEU A 462 -21.67 -6.96 -24.29
C LEU A 462 -20.22 -6.50 -24.48
N ILE A 463 -19.69 -6.65 -25.68
CA ILE A 463 -18.34 -6.19 -26.03
C ILE A 463 -18.44 -4.85 -26.75
N MET A 464 -17.95 -3.79 -26.11
CA MET A 464 -18.02 -2.42 -26.60
C MET A 464 -16.64 -1.88 -26.93
N ALA A 465 -16.52 -1.11 -28.02
CA ALA A 465 -15.29 -0.43 -28.39
C ALA A 465 -15.60 0.96 -28.97
N ASP A 466 -14.61 1.85 -28.95
CA ASP A 466 -14.71 3.20 -29.51
C ASP A 466 -14.76 3.19 -31.05
N LEU A 467 -14.30 2.10 -31.67
CA LEU A 467 -14.27 1.91 -33.11
C LEU A 467 -14.82 0.53 -33.49
N PRO A 468 -15.64 0.42 -34.54
CA PRO A 468 -16.14 -0.87 -34.99
C PRO A 468 -15.02 -1.78 -35.51
N GLN A 469 -13.90 -1.22 -35.99
CA GLN A 469 -12.76 -1.99 -36.49
C GLN A 469 -12.15 -2.89 -35.41
N VAL A 470 -12.08 -2.44 -34.16
CA VAL A 470 -11.60 -3.26 -33.03
C VAL A 470 -12.46 -4.51 -32.88
N LEU A 471 -13.79 -4.36 -32.98
CA LEU A 471 -14.73 -5.48 -32.88
C LEU A 471 -14.60 -6.45 -34.08
N LEU A 472 -14.30 -5.93 -35.27
CA LEU A 472 -14.08 -6.75 -36.47
C LEU A 472 -12.76 -7.52 -36.39
N ASP A 473 -11.67 -6.86 -36.01
CA ASP A 473 -10.36 -7.49 -35.85
C ASP A 473 -10.41 -8.53 -34.72
N ARG A 474 -11.15 -8.25 -33.64
CA ARG A 474 -11.41 -9.19 -32.55
C ARG A 474 -12.03 -10.49 -33.05
N GLN A 475 -13.05 -10.44 -33.91
CA GLN A 475 -13.64 -11.66 -34.47
C GLN A 475 -12.65 -12.47 -35.31
N MET A 476 -11.78 -11.79 -36.06
CA MET A 476 -10.78 -12.45 -36.91
C MET A 476 -9.66 -13.10 -36.09
N LEU A 477 -9.35 -12.53 -34.92
CA LEU A 477 -8.24 -12.92 -34.05
C LEU A 477 -8.68 -13.67 -32.79
N LEU A 478 -9.99 -13.88 -32.61
CA LEU A 478 -10.55 -14.48 -31.41
C LEU A 478 -9.90 -15.84 -31.15
N SER A 479 -9.20 -15.95 -30.04
CA SER A 479 -8.61 -17.21 -29.61
C SER A 479 -9.62 -18.01 -28.78
N GLN A 480 -9.40 -19.32 -28.65
CA GLN A 480 -10.16 -20.15 -27.70
C GLN A 480 -9.64 -20.01 -26.26
N GLN A 481 -8.82 -18.99 -25.95
CA GLN A 481 -8.29 -18.76 -24.61
C GLN A 481 -9.17 -17.76 -23.84
N PRO A 482 -9.73 -18.15 -22.69
CA PRO A 482 -10.40 -17.23 -21.77
C PRO A 482 -9.42 -16.29 -21.09
N LEU A 483 -9.88 -15.10 -20.72
CA LEU A 483 -9.12 -14.11 -19.96
C LEU A 483 -8.61 -14.68 -18.63
N GLU A 484 -9.43 -15.47 -17.92
CA GLU A 484 -9.03 -16.16 -16.69
C GLU A 484 -7.77 -17.03 -16.88
N GLN A 485 -7.64 -17.68 -18.03
CA GLN A 485 -6.49 -18.54 -18.32
C GLN A 485 -5.20 -17.72 -18.45
N TRP A 486 -5.25 -16.55 -19.11
CA TRP A 486 -4.10 -15.64 -19.18
C TRP A 486 -3.76 -15.05 -17.81
N LEU A 487 -4.77 -14.63 -17.03
CA LEU A 487 -4.57 -14.13 -15.68
C LEU A 487 -3.90 -15.16 -14.78
N SER A 488 -4.36 -16.41 -14.79
CA SER A 488 -3.79 -17.48 -13.98
C SER A 488 -2.40 -17.92 -14.45
N ASN A 489 -2.22 -18.15 -15.75
CA ASN A 489 -1.01 -18.80 -16.27
C ASN A 489 0.14 -17.83 -16.57
N THR A 490 -0.18 -16.60 -16.99
CA THR A 490 0.82 -15.59 -17.37
C THR A 490 1.00 -14.59 -16.23
N GLN A 491 -0.10 -14.06 -15.70
CA GLN A 491 -0.06 -13.03 -14.65
C GLN A 491 0.01 -13.60 -13.24
N HIS A 492 -0.31 -14.88 -13.05
CA HIS A 492 -0.46 -15.52 -11.74
C HIS A 492 -1.37 -14.74 -10.80
N GLN A 493 -2.46 -14.17 -11.31
CA GLN A 493 -3.47 -13.47 -10.52
C GLN A 493 -4.79 -14.23 -10.54
N ASP A 494 -5.43 -14.30 -9.37
CA ASP A 494 -6.79 -14.80 -9.22
C ASP A 494 -7.69 -13.61 -8.89
N LEU A 495 -8.58 -13.29 -9.84
CA LEU A 495 -9.46 -12.11 -9.76
C LEU A 495 -10.91 -12.48 -9.44
N ARG A 496 -11.20 -13.74 -9.09
CA ARG A 496 -12.57 -14.21 -8.82
C ARG A 496 -13.24 -13.47 -7.67
N HIS A 497 -12.47 -13.03 -6.68
CA HIS A 497 -13.00 -12.27 -5.54
C HIS A 497 -12.67 -10.76 -5.61
N SER A 498 -12.13 -10.28 -6.72
CA SER A 498 -11.72 -8.88 -6.85
C SER A 498 -12.91 -7.95 -7.06
N THR A 499 -12.99 -6.88 -6.28
CA THR A 499 -13.86 -5.74 -6.54
C THR A 499 -13.27 -4.79 -7.57
N LEU A 500 -11.95 -4.60 -7.51
CA LEU A 500 -11.20 -3.80 -8.45
C LEU A 500 -9.90 -4.55 -8.75
N ALA A 501 -9.53 -4.66 -10.01
CA ALA A 501 -8.23 -5.19 -10.39
C ALA A 501 -7.68 -4.56 -11.66
N ILE A 502 -6.36 -4.53 -11.75
CA ILE A 502 -5.57 -4.16 -12.91
C ILE A 502 -4.47 -5.21 -13.03
N SER A 503 -4.28 -5.75 -14.23
CA SER A 503 -3.25 -6.73 -14.54
C SER A 503 -2.65 -6.39 -15.89
N GLY A 504 -1.32 -6.23 -15.95
CA GLY A 504 -0.63 -5.82 -17.16
C GLY A 504 0.69 -6.55 -17.38
N SER A 505 0.97 -6.83 -18.65
CA SER A 505 2.25 -7.36 -19.12
C SER A 505 3.23 -6.22 -19.43
N ILE A 506 4.46 -6.35 -18.95
CA ILE A 506 5.56 -5.42 -19.26
C ILE A 506 6.63 -6.15 -20.07
N ASP A 507 6.81 -5.74 -21.31
CA ASP A 507 7.81 -6.31 -22.20
C ASP A 507 9.23 -6.15 -21.65
N HIS A 508 10.00 -7.25 -21.70
CA HIS A 508 11.38 -7.36 -21.28
C HIS A 508 11.66 -6.91 -19.84
N ALA A 509 10.65 -6.80 -18.98
CA ALA A 509 10.82 -6.41 -17.57
C ALA A 509 11.78 -7.35 -16.80
N PRO A 510 11.64 -8.69 -16.84
CA PRO A 510 12.53 -9.60 -16.13
C PRO A 510 14.01 -9.40 -16.50
N ARG A 511 14.29 -9.24 -17.80
CA ARG A 511 15.64 -8.96 -18.31
C ARG A 511 16.19 -7.62 -17.81
N ARG A 512 15.40 -6.55 -17.89
CA ARG A 512 15.81 -5.21 -17.44
C ARG A 512 16.13 -5.22 -15.95
N LEU A 513 15.25 -5.82 -15.15
CA LEU A 513 15.42 -5.98 -13.71
C LEU A 513 16.67 -6.76 -13.36
N TYR A 514 16.93 -7.88 -14.04
CA TYR A 514 18.15 -8.66 -13.80
C TYR A 514 19.42 -7.82 -13.97
N TYR A 515 19.49 -7.02 -15.03
CA TYR A 515 20.65 -6.14 -15.24
C TYR A 515 20.72 -4.98 -14.25
N THR A 516 19.59 -4.45 -13.80
CA THR A 516 19.55 -3.51 -12.67
C THR A 516 20.12 -4.14 -11.41
N TYR A 517 19.78 -5.40 -11.12
CA TYR A 517 20.36 -6.16 -10.00
C TYR A 517 21.88 -6.31 -10.13
N LEU A 518 22.39 -6.67 -11.31
CA LEU A 518 23.84 -6.77 -11.54
C LEU A 518 24.55 -5.42 -11.34
N ASN A 519 23.93 -4.31 -11.74
CA ASN A 519 24.48 -2.97 -11.50
C ASN A 519 24.45 -2.61 -10.01
N ALA A 520 23.39 -2.97 -9.28
CA ALA A 520 23.32 -2.77 -7.84
C ALA A 520 24.38 -3.58 -7.09
N ILE A 521 24.63 -4.82 -7.50
CA ILE A 521 25.69 -5.67 -6.92
C ILE A 521 27.07 -5.05 -7.14
N GLN A 522 27.34 -4.53 -8.34
CA GLN A 522 28.59 -3.80 -8.61
C GLN A 522 28.72 -2.55 -7.73
N ALA A 523 27.66 -1.75 -7.61
CA ALA A 523 27.68 -0.59 -6.73
C ALA A 523 27.91 -0.97 -5.26
N LEU A 524 27.30 -2.06 -4.79
CA LEU A 524 27.54 -2.60 -3.44
C LEU A 524 28.98 -3.10 -3.27
N ALA A 525 29.55 -3.74 -4.29
CA ALA A 525 30.94 -4.16 -4.26
C ALA A 525 31.90 -2.95 -4.18
N ASP A 526 31.65 -1.89 -4.94
CA ASP A 526 32.42 -0.64 -4.87
C ASP A 526 32.32 0.02 -3.49
N ILE A 527 31.12 0.06 -2.89
CA ILE A 527 30.88 0.61 -1.55
C ILE A 527 31.61 -0.20 -0.48
N THR A 528 31.56 -1.53 -0.58
CA THR A 528 32.14 -2.43 0.44
C THR A 528 33.61 -2.74 0.22
N GLY A 529 34.17 -2.41 -0.95
CA GLY A 529 35.51 -2.80 -1.36
C GLY A 529 35.64 -4.28 -1.78
N ALA A 530 34.50 -4.97 -1.99
CA ALA A 530 34.49 -6.37 -2.41
C ALA A 530 35.05 -6.51 -3.84
N LYS A 531 35.89 -7.53 -4.05
CA LYS A 531 36.37 -7.88 -5.39
C LYS A 531 35.43 -8.89 -6.01
N ILE A 532 34.68 -8.45 -7.01
CA ILE A 532 33.73 -9.29 -7.75
C ILE A 532 34.19 -9.47 -9.20
N ASP A 533 33.78 -10.58 -9.82
CA ASP A 533 33.94 -10.80 -11.25
C ASP A 533 32.56 -10.83 -11.94
N PRO A 534 32.10 -9.70 -12.51
CA PRO A 534 30.80 -9.65 -13.19
C PRO A 534 30.70 -10.60 -14.39
N PHE A 535 31.83 -11.02 -15.00
CA PHE A 535 31.82 -11.94 -16.13
C PHE A 535 31.48 -13.38 -15.72
N SER A 536 31.63 -13.71 -14.43
CA SER A 536 31.22 -15.00 -13.88
C SER A 536 29.70 -15.13 -13.73
N LEU A 537 28.96 -14.02 -13.82
CA LEU A 537 27.51 -13.97 -13.66
C LEU A 537 26.82 -14.24 -15.02
N PRO A 538 25.77 -15.07 -15.06
CA PRO A 538 25.11 -15.42 -16.31
C PRO A 538 24.41 -14.21 -16.93
N SER A 539 24.28 -14.16 -18.25
CA SER A 539 23.41 -13.18 -18.91
C SER A 539 21.93 -13.55 -18.76
N ALA A 540 21.04 -12.57 -18.90
CA ALA A 540 19.59 -12.81 -18.88
C ALA A 540 19.12 -13.89 -19.89
N GLN A 541 19.78 -13.98 -21.04
CA GLN A 541 19.49 -14.99 -22.05
C GLN A 541 19.88 -16.40 -21.60
N GLN A 542 21.01 -16.53 -20.89
CA GLN A 542 21.47 -17.82 -20.34
C GLN A 542 20.57 -18.32 -19.21
N LEU A 543 19.86 -17.42 -18.53
CA LEU A 543 18.91 -17.70 -17.47
C LEU A 543 17.50 -18.06 -17.98
N SER A 544 17.24 -17.92 -19.29
CA SER A 544 15.91 -18.18 -19.89
C SER A 544 14.77 -17.48 -19.15
N LEU A 545 15.00 -16.23 -18.72
CA LEU A 545 13.99 -15.40 -18.06
C LEU A 545 12.77 -15.22 -18.98
N SER A 546 11.60 -15.05 -18.36
CA SER A 546 10.35 -14.71 -19.07
C SER A 546 10.55 -13.46 -19.95
N LYS A 547 9.89 -13.46 -21.12
CA LYS A 547 9.95 -12.31 -22.02
C LYS A 547 9.13 -11.13 -21.50
N GLN A 548 8.00 -11.41 -20.87
CA GLN A 548 7.10 -10.44 -20.26
C GLN A 548 7.13 -10.58 -18.74
N GLY A 549 7.12 -9.45 -18.04
CA GLY A 549 6.91 -9.41 -16.60
C GLY A 549 5.48 -9.02 -16.27
N THR A 550 5.07 -9.28 -15.04
CA THR A 550 3.73 -8.94 -14.53
C THR A 550 3.76 -7.68 -13.69
N LEU A 551 2.72 -6.86 -13.83
CA LEU A 551 2.35 -5.82 -12.87
C LEU A 551 0.85 -5.88 -12.61
N GLY A 552 0.47 -5.97 -11.34
CA GLY A 552 -0.93 -6.04 -10.95
C GLY A 552 -1.24 -5.30 -9.66
N LEU A 553 -2.48 -4.81 -9.58
CA LEU A 553 -3.11 -4.27 -8.39
C LEU A 553 -4.48 -4.92 -8.27
N GLN A 554 -4.85 -5.43 -7.11
CA GLN A 554 -6.20 -5.93 -6.86
C GLN A 554 -6.69 -5.60 -5.45
N ILE A 555 -7.99 -5.37 -5.34
CA ILE A 555 -8.73 -5.22 -4.10
C ILE A 555 -9.74 -6.36 -4.07
N ASP A 556 -9.54 -7.32 -3.18
CA ASP A 556 -10.37 -8.50 -3.04
C ASP A 556 -11.35 -8.36 -1.88
N SER A 557 -12.57 -8.86 -2.09
CA SER A 557 -13.60 -8.98 -1.08
C SER A 557 -14.40 -10.27 -1.29
N SER A 558 -14.15 -11.25 -0.42
CA SER A 558 -14.90 -12.51 -0.33
C SER A 558 -15.85 -12.46 0.88
N GLU A 559 -16.53 -13.58 1.21
CA GLU A 559 -17.33 -13.68 2.43
C GLU A 559 -16.50 -13.63 3.73
N GLN A 560 -15.22 -14.02 3.68
CA GLN A 560 -14.37 -14.15 4.89
C GLN A 560 -13.09 -13.32 4.87
N THR A 561 -12.74 -12.74 3.73
CA THR A 561 -11.50 -11.97 3.57
C THR A 561 -11.71 -10.70 2.79
N MET A 562 -10.98 -9.65 3.17
CA MET A 562 -10.73 -8.45 2.38
C MET A 562 -9.22 -8.34 2.18
N ALA A 563 -8.75 -8.05 0.97
CA ALA A 563 -7.32 -7.84 0.76
C ALA A 563 -7.04 -6.72 -0.24
N ILE A 564 -5.90 -6.07 -0.07
CA ILE A 564 -5.27 -5.24 -1.09
C ILE A 564 -3.96 -5.92 -1.44
N GLU A 565 -3.73 -6.16 -2.72
CA GLU A 565 -2.60 -6.93 -3.21
C GLU A 565 -1.96 -6.24 -4.42
N PHE A 566 -0.64 -6.07 -4.34
CA PHE A 566 0.20 -5.64 -5.44
C PHE A 566 1.03 -6.83 -5.91
N THR A 567 0.96 -7.14 -7.20
CA THR A 567 1.72 -8.22 -7.83
C THR A 567 2.77 -7.63 -8.76
N PHE A 568 3.99 -8.14 -8.69
CA PHE A 568 5.10 -7.72 -9.55
C PHE A 568 6.00 -8.92 -9.86
N GLU A 569 6.94 -8.75 -10.78
CA GLU A 569 7.77 -9.85 -11.27
C GLU A 569 8.72 -10.38 -10.19
N SER A 570 9.35 -9.48 -9.41
CA SER A 570 10.21 -9.84 -8.28
C SER A 570 10.30 -8.79 -7.18
N THR A 571 10.34 -7.50 -7.51
CA THR A 571 10.46 -6.45 -6.51
C THR A 571 9.42 -5.34 -6.66
N PRO A 572 9.11 -4.61 -5.58
CA PRO A 572 8.33 -3.38 -5.69
C PRO A 572 9.01 -2.32 -6.58
N ALA A 573 10.34 -2.38 -6.76
CA ALA A 573 11.05 -1.48 -7.65
C ALA A 573 10.67 -1.71 -9.13
N ASP A 574 10.11 -2.86 -9.49
CA ASP A 574 9.55 -3.15 -10.81
C ASP A 574 8.50 -2.10 -11.21
N ILE A 575 7.73 -1.62 -10.22
CA ILE A 575 6.72 -0.56 -10.40
C ILE A 575 7.40 0.73 -10.85
N LEU A 576 8.47 1.14 -10.16
CA LEU A 576 9.21 2.38 -10.42
C LEU A 576 9.99 2.31 -11.74
N LEU A 577 10.55 1.15 -12.07
CA LEU A 577 11.41 0.94 -13.23
C LEU A 577 10.65 0.65 -14.53
N SER A 578 9.35 0.37 -14.44
CA SER A 578 8.53 0.02 -15.60
C SER A 578 8.41 1.14 -16.64
N GLY A 579 8.57 2.42 -16.25
CA GLY A 579 8.47 3.60 -17.13
C GLY A 579 7.08 3.84 -17.74
N GLN A 580 6.28 2.79 -17.89
CA GLN A 580 4.89 2.76 -18.36
C GLN A 580 3.89 2.49 -17.22
N GLY A 581 4.33 2.06 -16.03
CA GLY A 581 3.45 1.81 -14.87
C GLY A 581 2.71 3.06 -14.38
N MET A 582 3.16 4.26 -14.75
CA MET A 582 2.40 5.49 -14.48
C MET A 582 1.20 5.67 -15.42
N ALA A 583 1.21 5.11 -16.64
CA ALA A 583 0.11 5.28 -17.59
C ALA A 583 -1.08 4.35 -17.30
N SER A 584 -0.83 3.11 -16.88
CA SER A 584 -1.89 2.18 -16.42
C SER A 584 -2.42 2.54 -15.03
N MET A 585 -1.58 3.07 -14.14
CA MET A 585 -2.01 3.63 -12.84
C MET A 585 -2.71 5.00 -12.97
N ALA A 586 -2.50 5.73 -14.07
CA ALA A 586 -3.19 7.00 -14.31
C ALA A 586 -4.72 6.83 -14.38
N GLY A 587 -5.23 5.67 -14.80
CA GLY A 587 -6.67 5.36 -14.74
C GLY A 587 -7.24 5.37 -13.31
N VAL A 588 -6.49 4.82 -12.34
CA VAL A 588 -6.83 4.90 -10.90
C VAL A 588 -6.61 6.31 -10.37
N GLY A 589 -5.57 7.00 -10.84
CA GLY A 589 -5.31 8.40 -10.52
C GLY A 589 -6.43 9.34 -10.97
N ILE A 590 -7.08 9.07 -12.10
CA ILE A 590 -8.22 9.84 -12.63
C ILE A 590 -9.47 9.58 -11.78
N LEU A 591 -9.73 8.33 -11.36
CA LEU A 591 -10.83 8.01 -10.46
C LEU A 591 -10.62 8.57 -9.04
N ALA A 592 -9.38 8.56 -8.53
CA ALA A 592 -9.03 9.21 -7.26
C ALA A 592 -9.04 10.74 -7.37
N ALA A 593 -8.71 11.32 -8.52
CA ALA A 593 -8.73 12.76 -8.76
C ALA A 593 -10.14 13.37 -8.71
N VAL A 594 -11.18 12.57 -9.00
CA VAL A 594 -12.58 12.97 -8.80
C VAL A 594 -12.96 12.97 -7.30
N ALA A 595 -12.29 12.17 -6.46
CA ALA A 595 -12.51 12.12 -5.00
C ALA A 595 -11.57 13.03 -4.17
N LEU A 596 -10.43 13.43 -4.73
CA LEU A 596 -9.37 14.19 -4.05
C LEU A 596 -9.74 15.62 -3.59
N PRO A 597 -10.61 16.39 -4.28
CA PRO A 597 -11.00 17.72 -3.79
C PRO A 597 -11.71 17.63 -2.43
N ALA A 598 -12.61 16.65 -2.27
CA ALA A 598 -13.32 16.43 -1.00
C ALA A 598 -12.40 15.86 0.09
N TYR A 599 -11.40 15.03 -0.28
CA TYR A 599 -10.45 14.49 0.68
C TYR A 599 -9.51 15.56 1.26
N ARG A 600 -9.06 16.51 0.43
CA ARG A 600 -8.26 17.66 0.90
C ARG A 600 -9.04 18.51 1.91
N ASP A 601 -10.31 18.78 1.62
CA ASP A 601 -11.19 19.51 2.53
C ASP A 601 -11.46 18.73 3.82
N TYR A 602 -11.60 17.39 3.74
CA TYR A 602 -11.80 16.53 4.90
C TYR A 602 -10.56 16.50 5.81
N VAL A 603 -9.37 16.33 5.24
CA VAL A 603 -8.10 16.35 5.99
C VAL A 603 -7.90 17.72 6.64
N LEU A 604 -8.17 18.82 5.92
CA LEU A 604 -8.08 20.17 6.48
C LEU A 604 -9.09 20.38 7.61
N ARG A 605 -10.33 19.92 7.47
CA ARG A 605 -11.36 19.97 8.52
C ARG A 605 -10.98 19.15 9.76
N ALA A 606 -10.37 17.98 9.56
CA ALA A 606 -9.86 17.15 10.67
C ALA A 606 -8.74 17.87 11.43
N LYS A 607 -7.76 18.44 10.72
CA LYS A 607 -6.69 19.27 11.30
C LYS A 607 -7.23 20.49 12.03
N THR A 608 -8.21 21.19 11.45
CA THR A 608 -8.89 22.31 12.10
C THR A 608 -9.59 21.90 13.41
N THR A 609 -10.22 20.73 13.43
CA THR A 609 -10.89 20.21 14.64
C THR A 609 -9.88 19.87 15.73
N GLN A 610 -8.77 19.23 15.38
CA GLN A 610 -7.67 18.94 16.30
C GLN A 610 -7.07 20.22 16.88
N ALA A 611 -6.84 21.24 16.06
CA ALA A 611 -6.28 22.51 16.50
C ALA A 611 -7.21 23.29 17.44
N LEU A 612 -8.53 23.27 17.18
CA LEU A 612 -9.52 23.87 18.08
C LEU A 612 -9.66 23.10 19.40
N TYR A 613 -9.45 21.79 19.38
CA TYR A 613 -9.39 20.99 20.60
C TYR A 613 -8.17 21.39 21.45
N ALA A 614 -6.98 21.50 20.85
CA ALA A 614 -5.79 22.01 21.54
C ALA A 614 -5.99 23.44 22.09
N ALA A 615 -6.63 24.32 21.31
CA ALA A 615 -6.95 25.67 21.77
C ALA A 615 -7.99 25.71 22.91
N SER A 616 -8.79 24.66 23.12
CA SER A 616 -9.81 24.64 24.17
C SER A 616 -9.21 24.63 25.58
N GLU A 617 -8.07 23.96 25.77
CA GLU A 617 -7.34 23.96 27.04
C GLU A 617 -6.75 25.35 27.34
N LEU A 618 -6.25 26.06 26.31
CA LEU A 618 -5.79 27.44 26.44
C LEU A 618 -6.93 28.41 26.79
N LYS A 619 -8.13 28.23 26.22
CA LYS A 619 -9.30 29.03 26.60
C LYS A 619 -9.63 28.89 28.08
N GLN A 620 -9.48 27.68 28.64
CA GLN A 620 -9.72 27.44 30.05
C GLN A 620 -8.67 28.16 30.92
N GLN A 621 -7.39 28.08 30.57
CA GLN A 621 -6.33 28.80 31.30
C GLN A 621 -6.52 30.33 31.26
N ILE A 622 -6.92 30.88 30.11
CA ILE A 622 -7.22 32.31 29.97
C ILE A 622 -8.44 32.69 30.81
N ALA A 623 -9.47 31.84 30.85
CA ALA A 623 -10.65 32.07 31.68
C ALA A 623 -10.31 32.05 33.18
N ASP A 624 -9.55 31.06 33.64
CA ASP A 624 -9.11 30.96 35.04
C ASP A 624 -8.27 32.17 35.44
N PHE A 625 -7.37 32.63 34.57
CA PHE A 625 -6.58 33.85 34.79
C PHE A 625 -7.49 35.08 34.88
N TYR A 626 -8.41 35.25 33.93
CA TYR A 626 -9.32 36.39 33.89
C TYR A 626 -10.23 36.46 35.13
N PHE A 627 -10.77 35.34 35.59
CA PHE A 627 -11.61 35.30 36.79
C PHE A 627 -10.83 35.57 38.08
N LYS A 628 -9.52 35.32 38.08
CA LYS A 628 -8.65 35.60 39.22
C LYS A 628 -8.15 37.05 39.25
N GLU A 629 -7.73 37.58 38.10
CA GLU A 629 -7.01 38.86 38.00
C GLU A 629 -7.87 40.00 37.43
N ALA A 630 -9.10 39.71 36.99
CA ALA A 630 -10.05 40.64 36.35
C ALA A 630 -9.48 41.36 35.09
N ARG A 631 -8.50 40.74 34.43
CA ARG A 631 -7.88 41.19 33.18
C ARG A 631 -7.31 40.00 32.42
N TYR A 632 -7.02 40.17 31.13
CA TYR A 632 -6.27 39.18 30.36
C TYR A 632 -4.77 39.20 30.71
N PRO A 633 -4.05 38.08 30.50
CA PRO A 633 -2.61 38.03 30.76
C PRO A 633 -1.84 38.97 29.82
N ASN A 634 -0.84 39.66 30.35
CA ASN A 634 0.06 40.51 29.56
C ASN A 634 1.15 39.64 28.88
N GLY A 635 1.98 40.26 28.04
CA GLY A 635 3.02 39.53 27.29
C GLY A 635 3.97 38.70 28.17
N GLN A 636 4.40 39.21 29.33
CA GLN A 636 5.32 38.49 30.23
C GLN A 636 4.66 37.30 30.93
N GLU A 637 3.35 37.37 31.17
CA GLU A 637 2.56 36.30 31.78
C GLU A 637 2.27 35.18 30.78
N ILE A 638 2.11 35.53 29.50
CA ILE A 638 1.97 34.55 28.41
C ILE A 638 3.25 33.76 28.18
N GLU A 639 4.43 34.38 28.33
CA GLU A 639 5.73 33.69 28.21
C GLU A 639 5.91 32.56 29.24
N GLN A 640 5.11 32.54 30.32
CA GLN A 640 5.12 31.47 31.33
C GLN A 640 4.21 30.29 30.96
N ILE A 641 3.36 30.44 29.94
CA ILE A 641 2.51 29.39 29.41
C ILE A 641 3.33 28.59 28.39
N ASP A 642 3.41 27.28 28.58
CA ASP A 642 4.07 26.40 27.62
C ASP A 642 3.21 26.21 26.36
N LEU A 643 3.25 27.20 25.47
CA LEU A 643 2.51 27.15 24.20
C LEU A 643 2.99 26.01 23.29
N ALA A 644 4.25 25.57 23.42
CA ALA A 644 4.81 24.51 22.59
C ALA A 644 4.13 23.15 22.84
N ALA A 645 3.54 22.94 24.02
CA ALA A 645 2.73 21.77 24.32
C ALA A 645 1.48 21.65 23.43
N TYR A 646 1.04 22.74 22.79
CA TYR A 646 -0.16 22.78 21.95
C TYR A 646 0.12 22.78 20.44
N PHE A 647 1.39 22.65 20.04
CA PHE A 647 1.78 22.68 18.62
C PHE A 647 1.73 21.29 17.99
N SER A 648 1.64 21.26 16.66
CA SER A 648 1.87 20.06 15.85
C SER A 648 2.62 20.42 14.58
N ASP A 649 3.03 19.42 13.79
CA ASP A 649 3.61 19.66 12.46
C ASP A 649 2.64 20.38 11.51
N ASP A 650 1.33 20.36 11.82
CA ASP A 650 0.25 20.87 10.98
C ASP A 650 -0.29 22.24 11.40
N TYR A 651 -0.01 22.70 12.62
CA TYR A 651 -0.46 24.01 13.12
C TYR A 651 0.34 24.48 14.34
N SER A 652 0.45 25.80 14.49
CA SER A 652 0.97 26.47 15.69
C SER A 652 -0.08 27.38 16.32
N ILE A 653 0.14 27.78 17.57
CA ILE A 653 -0.77 28.66 18.31
C ILE A 653 0.01 29.88 18.81
N GLU A 654 -0.54 31.06 18.58
CA GLU A 654 -0.08 32.31 19.17
C GLU A 654 -1.14 32.86 20.13
N LEU A 655 -0.72 33.40 21.26
CA LEU A 655 -1.58 34.06 22.23
C LEU A 655 -1.19 35.53 22.33
N GLN A 656 -2.16 36.44 22.13
CA GLN A 656 -1.93 37.88 22.19
C GLN A 656 -2.10 38.40 23.61
N GLY A 657 -1.06 39.09 24.10
CA GLY A 657 -1.07 39.83 25.36
C GLY A 657 -2.20 40.85 25.44
N ASP A 658 -2.66 41.09 26.66
CA ASP A 658 -3.65 42.11 27.07
C ASP A 658 -5.06 41.95 26.47
N SER A 659 -5.22 41.10 25.44
CA SER A 659 -6.47 40.87 24.73
C SER A 659 -7.00 39.43 24.87
N GLY A 660 -6.14 38.47 25.22
CA GLY A 660 -6.51 37.05 25.34
C GLY A 660 -6.89 36.40 24.00
N VAL A 661 -6.61 37.04 22.87
CA VAL A 661 -6.91 36.52 21.54
C VAL A 661 -5.98 35.34 21.23
N ILE A 662 -6.58 34.20 20.86
CA ILE A 662 -5.83 33.02 20.41
C ILE A 662 -5.85 33.01 18.87
N LEU A 663 -4.68 32.92 18.26
CA LEU A 663 -4.50 32.70 16.82
C LEU A 663 -3.98 31.28 16.60
N VAL A 664 -4.70 30.50 15.81
CA VAL A 664 -4.26 29.18 15.35
C VAL A 664 -3.79 29.34 13.90
N LEU A 665 -2.53 29.04 13.66
CA LEU A 665 -1.85 29.25 12.38
C LEU A 665 -1.61 27.90 11.70
N PHE A 666 -2.06 27.78 10.46
CA PHE A 666 -1.83 26.60 9.63
C PHE A 666 -0.76 26.93 8.57
N PRO A 667 0.46 26.38 8.68
CA PRO A 667 1.44 26.47 7.61
C PRO A 667 0.91 25.73 6.37
N ALA A 668 0.70 26.44 5.26
CA ALA A 668 0.27 25.82 4.03
C ALA A 668 1.38 24.90 3.50
N ALA A 669 1.07 23.61 3.36
CA ALA A 669 1.99 22.60 2.81
C ALA A 669 2.38 22.85 1.33
N ASP A 670 1.82 23.87 0.68
CA ASP A 670 2.21 24.35 -0.65
C ASP A 670 1.96 25.88 -0.78
N ILE A 671 3.04 26.65 -0.55
CA ILE A 671 3.37 28.01 -1.03
C ILE A 671 2.19 29.01 -1.28
N THR A 672 1.93 29.90 -0.31
CA THR A 672 1.95 31.40 -0.46
C THR A 672 1.27 32.16 0.69
N ARG A 673 0.47 31.54 1.56
CA ARG A 673 -0.19 32.24 2.69
C ARG A 673 -0.45 31.32 3.90
N VAL A 674 -0.14 31.80 5.10
CA VAL A 674 -0.54 31.16 6.37
C VAL A 674 -2.04 31.39 6.58
N GLN A 675 -2.81 30.32 6.77
CA GLN A 675 -4.24 30.41 7.07
C GLN A 675 -4.44 30.44 8.59
N THR A 676 -5.45 31.17 9.05
CA THR A 676 -5.61 31.53 10.46
C THR A 676 -7.03 31.27 10.94
N ILE A 677 -7.14 30.76 12.17
CA ILE A 677 -8.36 30.88 12.99
C ILE A 677 -8.08 31.84 14.13
N ARG A 678 -8.94 32.85 14.27
CA ARG A 678 -8.90 33.81 15.37
C ARG A 678 -10.04 33.55 16.32
N LEU A 679 -9.69 33.31 17.58
CA LEU A 679 -10.60 33.16 18.70
C LEU A 679 -10.49 34.40 19.58
N THR A 680 -11.55 35.21 19.63
CA THR A 680 -11.59 36.45 20.41
C THR A 680 -12.46 36.25 21.64
N PRO A 681 -11.91 36.45 22.85
CA PRO A 681 -12.69 36.32 24.07
C PRO A 681 -13.54 37.57 24.32
N ASN A 682 -14.77 37.35 24.75
CA ASN A 682 -15.73 38.35 25.18
C ASN A 682 -16.19 37.98 26.59
N ALA A 683 -15.54 38.60 27.57
CA ALA A 683 -15.77 38.32 28.97
C ALA A 683 -17.05 38.97 29.51
N SER A 684 -17.79 38.22 30.31
CA SER A 684 -18.94 38.68 31.10
C SER A 684 -18.70 38.35 32.58
N GLU A 685 -19.57 38.83 33.47
CA GLU A 685 -19.44 38.63 34.93
C GLU A 685 -19.41 37.13 35.36
N GLN A 686 -19.89 36.21 34.53
CA GLN A 686 -20.02 34.78 34.87
C GLN A 686 -19.30 33.82 33.91
N GLN A 687 -18.98 34.24 32.68
CA GLN A 687 -18.37 33.39 31.66
C GLN A 687 -17.62 34.20 30.58
N ILE A 688 -16.65 33.57 29.90
CA ILE A 688 -16.04 34.12 28.69
C ILE A 688 -16.65 33.44 27.47
N ASN A 689 -17.31 34.23 26.62
CA ASN A 689 -17.78 33.77 25.31
C ASN A 689 -16.67 33.94 24.28
N TRP A 690 -16.57 33.03 23.31
CA TRP A 690 -15.51 33.07 22.30
C TRP A 690 -16.10 33.26 20.91
N ASP A 691 -15.83 34.42 20.31
CA ASP A 691 -16.10 34.67 18.90
C ASP A 691 -15.00 34.03 18.03
N CYS A 692 -15.40 33.34 16.96
CA CYS A 692 -14.45 32.71 16.04
C CYS A 692 -14.59 33.26 14.61
N SER A 693 -13.48 33.64 14.01
CA SER A 693 -13.37 33.99 12.59
C SER A 693 -12.18 33.30 11.93
N SER A 694 -12.23 33.10 10.62
CA SER A 694 -11.17 32.40 9.89
C SER A 694 -11.09 32.79 8.41
N ASP A 695 -9.91 32.66 7.80
CA ASP A 695 -9.69 32.74 6.36
C ASP A 695 -9.46 31.36 5.70
N LEU A 696 -9.70 30.26 6.42
CA LEU A 696 -9.80 28.90 5.86
C LEU A 696 -10.90 28.80 4.79
N PRO A 697 -10.88 27.81 3.88
CA PRO A 697 -12.04 27.52 3.03
C PRO A 697 -13.30 27.22 3.84
N LEU A 698 -14.49 27.71 3.41
CA LEU A 698 -15.76 27.50 4.14
C LEU A 698 -16.07 26.03 4.42
N SER A 699 -15.66 25.13 3.53
CA SER A 699 -15.78 23.68 3.69
C SER A 699 -14.91 23.14 4.85
N ALA A 700 -13.79 23.76 5.17
CA ALA A 700 -12.92 23.34 6.27
C ALA A 700 -13.29 23.96 7.63
N ARG A 701 -14.14 25.00 7.66
CA ARG A 701 -14.52 25.71 8.89
C ARG A 701 -15.59 24.95 9.69
N PRO A 702 -15.39 24.71 11.00
CA PRO A 702 -16.46 24.25 11.88
C PRO A 702 -17.55 25.32 12.02
N GLN A 703 -18.77 24.92 12.40
CA GLN A 703 -19.93 25.81 12.46
C GLN A 703 -19.67 27.10 13.25
N MET A 704 -18.94 27.02 14.36
CA MET A 704 -18.64 28.16 15.22
C MET A 704 -17.70 29.21 14.58
N CYS A 705 -16.94 28.84 13.53
CA CYS A 705 -15.90 29.67 12.91
C CYS A 705 -16.24 30.11 11.49
N ARG A 706 -17.52 30.13 11.10
CA ARG A 706 -17.93 30.47 9.72
C ARG A 706 -17.78 31.95 9.35
N ARG A 707 -17.56 32.84 10.32
CA ARG A 707 -17.33 34.27 10.07
C ARG A 707 -15.97 34.48 9.39
N ASP A 708 -15.91 35.32 8.36
CA ASP A 708 -14.65 35.65 7.71
C ASP A 708 -13.71 36.46 8.60
N LEU A 709 -12.41 36.21 8.45
CA LEU A 709 -11.34 37.01 9.04
C LEU A 709 -11.17 38.27 8.19
N ASN A 710 -11.82 39.38 8.58
CA ASN A 710 -11.67 40.69 7.92
C ASN A 710 -10.28 41.28 8.11
#